data_AF-A0A803QLD9-F1
#
_entry.id   AF-A0A803QLD9-F1
#
_cell.length_a   1.000
_cell.length_b   1.000
_cell.length_c   1.000
_cell.angle_alpha   90.00
_cell.angle_beta   90.00
_cell.angle_gamma   90.00
#
_symmetry.space_group_name_H-M   'P 1'
#
loop_
_entity.id
_entity.type
_entity.pdbx_description
1 polymer ?
#
loop_
_entity_poly.entity_id
_entity_poly.type
_entity_poly.pdbx_seq_one_letter_code
_entity_poly.pdbx_strand_id
1 'polypeptide(L)'
;MGITTNSARFIFVSFLATWVLGVEEVNGDSVHCKYPAIFNFGDSNSDTGSISAAFFPRPAPNGVTFFHSPAGRVGDGRLIVDFIAKYFGLPYLSPYLDSFGTKFRHGANFATGGATIRRSNDSLFISGISPFPFDIQTVQYSNLKNRTTMLYTQAKRNSDIRKNFPRPKDFSKSLFIVDIGQNDLAAGFRNMMMTKEKLVAEIPDLMNLFSLGIQFLYQQGARTFWIHNTGPIGCLPSTLFDVRNPVPGFLDGNGCIKSRNDMAKEFNRQLKRKVSELKAQLPFAALTYVDMYAAKYSLISNAKKLGFYENLNICCGSFKDGVRKYCGNNILKNAAFEPIPAPYGEGFFHKPSGRDCDGRLIVDFIAERIGLPYLSAYLNSLGTNYRHGANFATGGSTIRRPNETIYEYGISPFSLDMQIVQFNQFKARTKELYERAAKTPSERSKLPNPDEFSKALYTFDIGQNDLSVGFRKLSSEQLLAALPDIVNQLAKAVQNIYQQGGRSFWIHNTGPIGCLPVNFFYNLNPPPDFVDQYGCVKTQNEMAVEFNKKLKERVIKLRTELPEAAITYVDVYAAKTGMIGNAKAQGFTDPLKVCCGYHVKYDHVWCGTKSLVNGSAVFGSACENPSTAISWDGVHYSQAANQWVANRILNGSLTDPPIPITQACKRH
;
A
#
# COMPACT_ATOMS: atom_id res chain seq x y z
N MET A 1 69.44 19.14 -62.83
CA MET A 1 68.84 19.79 -61.65
C MET A 1 68.50 18.69 -60.66
N GLY A 2 69.03 18.61 -59.44
CA GLY A 2 69.96 19.51 -58.76
C GLY A 2 69.30 20.35 -57.67
N ILE A 3 69.37 19.88 -56.42
CA ILE A 3 69.40 20.59 -55.12
C ILE A 3 69.12 19.55 -54.01
N THR A 4 69.90 19.63 -52.93
CA THR A 4 69.84 18.82 -51.70
C THR A 4 68.91 19.50 -50.65
N THR A 5 68.69 19.11 -49.38
CA THR A 5 69.43 18.25 -48.44
C THR A 5 68.55 17.89 -47.21
N ASN A 6 68.82 16.73 -46.58
CA ASN A 6 68.84 16.45 -45.13
C ASN A 6 67.61 16.55 -44.16
N SER A 7 67.64 15.59 -43.23
CA SER A 7 67.30 15.66 -41.78
C SER A 7 65.85 15.90 -41.30
N ALA A 8 65.21 14.84 -40.81
CA ALA A 8 65.22 14.48 -39.37
C ALA A 8 64.31 13.26 -39.05
N ARG A 9 64.82 12.26 -38.32
CA ARG A 9 63.98 11.17 -37.76
C ARG A 9 63.56 11.53 -36.33
N PHE A 10 62.37 12.11 -36.16
CA PHE A 10 61.77 12.27 -34.83
C PHE A 10 61.14 10.95 -34.36
N ILE A 11 61.68 10.38 -33.28
CA ILE A 11 61.08 9.25 -32.57
C ILE A 11 60.06 9.82 -31.58
N PHE A 12 58.76 9.74 -31.91
CA PHE A 12 57.70 10.08 -30.98
C PHE A 12 57.50 8.95 -29.96
N VAL A 13 58.08 9.10 -28.77
CA VAL A 13 57.80 8.22 -27.63
C VAL A 13 56.49 8.67 -26.97
N SER A 14 55.39 8.03 -27.36
CA SER A 14 54.06 8.30 -26.82
C SER A 14 53.93 7.80 -25.38
N PHE A 15 54.21 8.66 -24.40
CA PHE A 15 53.95 8.39 -22.98
C PHE A 15 52.44 8.33 -22.70
N LEU A 16 51.88 7.12 -22.81
CA LEU A 16 50.51 6.80 -22.41
C LEU A 16 50.39 6.75 -20.88
N ALA A 17 50.30 7.93 -20.27
CA ALA A 17 50.13 8.09 -18.82
C ALA A 17 48.71 7.69 -18.38
N THR A 18 48.43 6.38 -18.34
CA THR A 18 47.19 5.85 -17.78
C THR A 18 47.11 6.14 -16.29
N TRP A 19 46.25 7.09 -15.92
CA TRP A 19 45.85 7.33 -14.52
C TRP A 19 45.04 6.15 -13.99
N VAL A 20 45.74 5.09 -13.60
CA VAL A 20 45.19 4.02 -12.78
C VAL A 20 44.95 4.60 -11.39
N LEU A 21 43.69 4.91 -11.08
CA LEU A 21 43.28 5.15 -9.71
C LEU A 21 43.54 3.86 -8.93
N GLY A 22 44.46 3.93 -7.96
CA GLY A 22 44.85 2.79 -7.14
C GLY A 22 43.69 2.29 -6.29
N VAL A 23 42.97 1.29 -6.82
CA VAL A 23 42.22 0.35 -5.98
C VAL A 23 43.26 -0.62 -5.44
N GLU A 24 43.46 -0.64 -4.13
CA GLU A 24 44.24 -1.70 -3.49
C GLU A 24 43.50 -3.02 -3.71
N GLU A 25 44.05 -3.90 -4.55
CA GLU A 25 43.60 -5.29 -4.61
C GLU A 25 43.95 -5.96 -3.28
N VAL A 26 42.96 -6.10 -2.40
CA VAL A 26 43.05 -6.84 -1.14
C VAL A 26 43.16 -8.33 -1.48
N ASN A 27 44.37 -8.74 -1.85
CA ASN A 27 44.70 -10.07 -2.35
C ASN A 27 44.87 -11.05 -1.18
N GLY A 28 43.76 -11.32 -0.50
CA GLY A 28 43.57 -12.52 0.32
C GLY A 28 42.42 -13.33 -0.26
N ASP A 29 42.38 -14.63 0.03
CA ASP A 29 41.30 -15.55 -0.38
C ASP A 29 39.96 -15.16 0.28
N SER A 30 39.32 -14.14 -0.28
CA SER A 30 38.11 -13.56 0.30
C SER A 30 36.93 -14.51 0.05
N VAL A 31 36.40 -15.08 1.13
CA VAL A 31 35.25 -15.98 1.09
C VAL A 31 33.99 -15.18 0.75
N HIS A 32 33.80 -14.88 -0.54
CA HIS A 32 32.69 -14.08 -1.03
C HIS A 32 31.34 -14.73 -0.67
N CYS A 33 30.58 -14.09 0.21
CA CYS A 33 29.24 -14.52 0.60
C CYS A 33 28.28 -14.57 -0.60
N LYS A 34 27.92 -15.77 -1.05
CA LYS A 34 26.99 -15.99 -2.17
C LYS A 34 25.54 -16.01 -1.70
N TYR A 35 24.93 -14.83 -1.56
CA TYR A 35 23.52 -14.69 -1.22
C TYR A 35 22.62 -15.17 -2.39
N PRO A 36 21.60 -16.01 -2.15
CA PRO A 36 20.68 -16.46 -3.20
C PRO A 36 19.62 -15.40 -3.54
N ALA A 37 19.37 -14.44 -2.63
CA ALA A 37 18.35 -13.42 -2.71
C ALA A 37 18.66 -12.24 -1.75
N ILE A 38 18.05 -11.09 -2.00
CA ILE A 38 18.08 -9.91 -1.12
C ILE A 38 16.65 -9.50 -0.74
N PHE A 39 16.38 -9.29 0.54
CA PHE A 39 15.14 -8.71 1.04
C PHE A 39 15.42 -7.31 1.59
N ASN A 40 14.81 -6.29 0.98
CA ASN A 40 15.09 -4.88 1.29
C ASN A 40 13.89 -4.21 1.98
N PHE A 41 14.16 -3.45 3.04
CA PHE A 41 13.20 -2.70 3.84
C PHE A 41 13.72 -1.27 3.98
N GLY A 42 12.84 -0.27 4.05
CA GLY A 42 13.28 1.11 4.18
C GLY A 42 12.36 2.17 3.60
N ASP A 43 12.98 3.31 3.25
CA ASP A 43 12.31 4.45 2.63
C ASP A 43 12.63 4.66 1.13
N SER A 44 12.24 5.83 0.62
CA SER A 44 12.58 6.41 -0.69
C SER A 44 14.01 6.20 -1.20
N ASN A 45 15.02 6.09 -0.32
CA ASN A 45 16.41 5.80 -0.70
C ASN A 45 16.55 4.44 -1.42
N SER A 46 15.64 3.49 -1.15
CA SER A 46 15.70 2.11 -1.63
C SER A 46 14.42 1.59 -2.28
N ASP A 47 13.31 2.34 -2.25
CA ASP A 47 12.02 1.98 -2.88
C ASP A 47 12.10 1.84 -4.42
N THR A 48 12.07 0.61 -4.91
CA THR A 48 12.16 0.27 -6.34
C THR A 48 10.85 0.43 -7.12
N GLY A 49 9.77 0.91 -6.49
CA GLY A 49 8.48 1.20 -7.13
C GLY A 49 7.23 0.79 -6.35
N SER A 50 7.36 0.33 -5.10
CA SER A 50 6.26 -0.12 -4.24
C SER A 50 5.23 1.00 -4.02
N ILE A 51 5.71 2.22 -3.82
CA ILE A 51 4.90 3.43 -3.71
C ILE A 51 4.06 3.70 -4.96
N SER A 52 4.64 3.46 -6.14
CA SER A 52 4.02 3.76 -7.44
C SER A 52 3.01 2.71 -7.82
N ALA A 53 3.36 1.43 -7.76
CA ALA A 53 2.46 0.33 -8.12
C ALA A 53 1.15 0.41 -7.33
N ALA A 54 1.25 0.89 -6.09
CA ALA A 54 0.11 1.12 -5.26
C ALA A 54 -0.69 2.41 -5.63
N PHE A 55 -0.05 3.54 -6.02
CA PHE A 55 -0.68 4.89 -6.03
C PHE A 55 -0.70 5.65 -7.35
N PHE A 56 0.12 6.69 -7.45
CA PHE A 56 0.37 7.45 -8.67
C PHE A 56 1.70 6.97 -9.18
N PRO A 57 1.83 6.64 -10.47
CA PRO A 57 3.14 6.37 -11.02
C PRO A 57 3.98 7.64 -10.91
N ARG A 58 5.23 7.53 -10.44
CA ARG A 58 6.22 8.60 -10.59
C ARG A 58 6.23 9.01 -12.07
N PRO A 59 5.91 10.26 -12.44
CA PRO A 59 5.98 10.69 -13.83
C PRO A 59 7.42 11.08 -14.19
N ALA A 60 7.65 11.46 -15.45
CA ALA A 60 8.94 11.97 -15.90
C ALA A 60 9.41 13.19 -15.07
N PRO A 61 10.74 13.42 -14.93
CA PRO A 61 11.84 12.66 -15.52
C PRO A 61 12.44 11.61 -14.58
N ASN A 62 11.69 11.08 -13.61
CA ASN A 62 12.16 9.92 -12.83
C ASN A 62 12.50 8.77 -13.81
N GLY A 63 13.60 8.03 -13.58
CA GLY A 63 14.05 6.91 -14.41
C GLY A 63 14.73 7.24 -15.76
N VAL A 64 14.82 8.51 -16.16
CA VAL A 64 15.34 8.95 -17.49
C VAL A 64 16.75 8.44 -17.85
N THR A 65 17.68 8.38 -16.89
CA THR A 65 19.11 8.10 -17.12
C THR A 65 19.40 6.61 -17.39
N PHE A 66 18.58 5.70 -16.87
CA PHE A 66 18.85 4.25 -16.95
C PHE A 66 17.68 3.40 -17.45
N PHE A 67 16.44 3.78 -17.14
CA PHE A 67 15.24 3.09 -17.61
C PHE A 67 14.61 3.78 -18.82
N HIS A 68 15.08 5.00 -19.14
CA HIS A 68 14.62 5.87 -20.24
C HIS A 68 13.10 6.13 -20.25
N SER A 69 12.45 5.84 -19.12
CA SER A 69 11.02 5.91 -18.87
C SER A 69 10.77 5.88 -17.35
N PRO A 70 9.58 6.30 -16.86
CA PRO A 70 9.35 6.39 -15.42
C PRO A 70 9.17 5.03 -14.73
N ALA A 71 10.26 4.51 -14.18
CA ALA A 71 10.35 3.19 -13.53
C ALA A 71 9.80 3.12 -12.08
N GLY A 72 8.78 3.91 -11.76
CA GLY A 72 8.07 3.93 -10.47
C GLY A 72 8.86 4.36 -9.22
N ARG A 73 10.19 4.49 -9.30
CA ARG A 73 11.11 4.83 -8.21
C ARG A 73 11.46 6.32 -8.14
N VAL A 74 11.98 6.76 -7.00
CA VAL A 74 12.42 8.15 -6.78
C VAL A 74 13.86 8.32 -7.26
N GLY A 75 14.07 9.14 -8.29
CA GLY A 75 15.41 9.39 -8.86
C GLY A 75 15.44 9.25 -10.38
N ASP A 76 16.56 9.63 -10.97
CA ASP A 76 16.79 9.62 -12.43
C ASP A 76 17.10 8.21 -12.99
N GLY A 77 17.44 7.24 -12.13
CA GLY A 77 17.81 5.90 -12.56
C GLY A 77 17.82 4.87 -11.44
N ARG A 78 19.01 4.31 -11.17
CA ARG A 78 19.22 3.21 -10.21
C ARG A 78 19.41 3.70 -8.78
N LEU A 79 18.88 2.94 -7.83
CA LEU A 79 19.06 3.13 -6.40
C LEU A 79 20.26 2.33 -5.88
N ILE A 80 20.72 2.64 -4.68
CA ILE A 80 21.86 1.95 -4.04
C ILE A 80 21.63 0.43 -3.98
N VAL A 81 20.39 -0.01 -3.71
CA VAL A 81 20.00 -1.44 -3.72
C VAL A 81 20.15 -2.12 -5.08
N ASP A 82 19.97 -1.41 -6.20
CA ASP A 82 20.20 -1.96 -7.55
C ASP A 82 21.71 -2.23 -7.79
N PHE A 83 22.59 -1.37 -7.25
CA PHE A 83 24.04 -1.56 -7.32
C PHE A 83 24.50 -2.71 -6.40
N ILE A 84 23.92 -2.85 -5.20
CA ILE A 84 24.19 -3.99 -4.31
C ILE A 84 23.73 -5.31 -4.97
N ALA A 85 22.55 -5.33 -5.58
CA ALA A 85 22.07 -6.50 -6.34
C ALA A 85 23.03 -6.84 -7.49
N LYS A 86 23.48 -5.85 -8.28
CA LYS A 86 24.47 -6.06 -9.35
C LYS A 86 25.79 -6.64 -8.81
N TYR A 87 26.29 -6.14 -7.67
CA TYR A 87 27.53 -6.61 -7.06
C TYR A 87 27.49 -8.11 -6.70
N PHE A 88 26.35 -8.59 -6.19
CA PHE A 88 26.14 -10.03 -5.92
C PHE A 88 25.70 -10.85 -7.14
N GLY A 89 25.66 -10.28 -8.35
CA GLY A 89 25.21 -10.97 -9.57
C GLY A 89 23.70 -11.29 -9.58
N LEU A 90 22.90 -10.57 -8.79
CA LEU A 90 21.46 -10.77 -8.65
C LEU A 90 20.67 -9.76 -9.51
N PRO A 91 19.46 -10.12 -9.98
CA PRO A 91 18.58 -9.18 -10.68
C PRO A 91 18.05 -8.08 -9.73
N TYR A 92 17.66 -6.94 -10.29
CA TYR A 92 17.04 -5.85 -9.54
C TYR A 92 15.74 -6.29 -8.86
N LEU A 93 15.51 -5.79 -7.64
CA LEU A 93 14.44 -6.27 -6.79
C LEU A 93 13.06 -5.81 -7.26
N SER A 94 12.15 -6.78 -7.38
CA SER A 94 10.72 -6.53 -7.58
C SER A 94 10.14 -5.85 -6.32
N PRO A 95 9.46 -4.70 -6.45
CA PRO A 95 8.69 -4.13 -5.36
C PRO A 95 7.57 -5.10 -4.93
N TYR A 96 7.37 -5.28 -3.63
CA TYR A 96 6.42 -6.28 -3.09
C TYR A 96 4.96 -5.91 -3.40
N LEU A 97 4.67 -4.62 -3.54
CA LEU A 97 3.32 -4.08 -3.79
C LEU A 97 2.92 -4.13 -5.26
N ASP A 98 3.80 -4.68 -6.10
CA ASP A 98 3.63 -4.68 -7.53
C ASP A 98 3.05 -5.99 -8.06
N SER A 99 1.87 -5.83 -8.65
CA SER A 99 0.83 -6.82 -8.79
C SER A 99 1.08 -7.87 -9.87
N PHE A 100 1.87 -7.52 -10.89
CA PHE A 100 2.06 -8.37 -12.08
C PHE A 100 3.38 -8.07 -12.81
N GLY A 101 4.01 -9.12 -13.32
CA GLY A 101 5.36 -9.07 -13.91
C GLY A 101 6.52 -9.22 -12.92
N THR A 102 6.23 -9.15 -11.61
CA THR A 102 7.19 -9.36 -10.52
C THR A 102 7.65 -10.81 -10.41
N LYS A 103 8.93 -11.02 -10.08
CA LYS A 103 9.57 -12.35 -9.99
C LYS A 103 10.48 -12.42 -8.76
N PHE A 104 9.92 -12.87 -7.63
CA PHE A 104 10.58 -12.84 -6.32
C PHE A 104 11.64 -13.94 -6.09
N ARG A 105 12.05 -14.67 -7.14
CA ARG A 105 13.04 -15.76 -7.11
C ARG A 105 14.34 -15.40 -6.37
N HIS A 106 14.78 -14.15 -6.51
CA HIS A 106 15.99 -13.59 -5.93
C HIS A 106 15.70 -12.50 -4.88
N GLY A 107 14.51 -12.55 -4.27
CA GLY A 107 14.11 -11.66 -3.18
C GLY A 107 13.10 -10.59 -3.60
N ALA A 108 12.88 -9.61 -2.73
CA ALA A 108 11.80 -8.64 -2.84
C ALA A 108 12.14 -7.33 -2.12
N ASN A 109 11.43 -6.26 -2.46
CA ASN A 109 11.60 -4.96 -1.84
C ASN A 109 10.31 -4.44 -1.20
N PHE A 110 10.34 -4.22 0.10
CA PHE A 110 9.24 -3.74 0.94
C PHE A 110 9.36 -2.23 1.24
N ALA A 111 10.50 -1.61 0.91
CA ALA A 111 10.73 -0.19 1.14
C ALA A 111 9.72 0.68 0.40
N THR A 112 9.26 1.77 1.03
CA THR A 112 8.33 2.73 0.42
C THR A 112 8.72 4.18 0.72
N GLY A 113 8.66 5.05 -0.29
CA GLY A 113 8.86 6.50 -0.15
C GLY A 113 8.09 7.13 1.01
N GLY A 114 8.81 7.82 1.90
CA GLY A 114 8.24 8.45 3.10
C GLY A 114 8.01 7.52 4.30
N ALA A 115 8.48 6.26 4.27
CA ALA A 115 8.36 5.34 5.39
C ALA A 115 9.14 5.77 6.64
N THR A 116 8.50 5.58 7.78
CA THR A 116 8.99 5.85 9.15
C THR A 116 9.24 4.55 9.91
N ILE A 117 9.97 4.60 11.02
CA ILE A 117 10.04 3.48 11.97
C ILE A 117 8.71 3.34 12.71
N ARG A 118 8.15 4.45 13.22
CA ARG A 118 6.85 4.44 13.91
C ARG A 118 5.67 4.58 12.96
N ARG A 119 4.51 4.06 13.36
CA ARG A 119 3.20 4.40 12.76
C ARG A 119 2.94 5.91 12.93
N SER A 120 2.16 6.48 12.00
CA SER A 120 1.72 7.88 12.05
C SER A 120 0.20 7.92 12.10
N ASN A 121 -0.34 8.88 12.86
CA ASN A 121 -1.79 9.07 12.99
C ASN A 121 -2.35 9.94 11.86
N ASP A 122 -1.53 10.84 11.30
CA ASP A 122 -1.92 11.71 10.19
C ASP A 122 -2.09 10.92 8.89
N SER A 123 -3.17 11.19 8.16
CA SER A 123 -3.30 10.74 6.77
C SER A 123 -2.08 11.19 5.95
N LEU A 124 -1.55 10.28 5.14
CA LEU A 124 -0.49 10.57 4.15
C LEU A 124 -0.87 11.74 3.21
N PHE A 125 -2.16 12.00 3.04
CA PHE A 125 -2.68 13.12 2.26
C PHE A 125 -2.41 14.49 2.89
N ILE A 126 -2.04 14.51 4.18
CA ILE A 126 -1.68 15.66 4.99
C ILE A 126 -0.17 15.68 5.25
N SER A 127 0.38 14.59 5.81
CA SER A 127 1.74 14.56 6.37
C SER A 127 2.87 14.25 5.37
N GLY A 128 2.55 13.53 4.27
CA GLY A 128 3.56 12.94 3.39
C GLY A 128 4.26 11.69 3.97
N ILE A 129 3.80 11.14 5.11
CA ILE A 129 4.36 9.95 5.76
C ILE A 129 3.70 8.68 5.22
N SER A 130 4.49 7.65 4.91
CA SER A 130 3.96 6.38 4.39
C SER A 130 3.25 5.58 5.49
N PRO A 131 2.03 5.05 5.24
CA PRO A 131 1.38 4.05 6.05
C PRO A 131 1.98 2.63 5.83
N PHE A 132 3.20 2.51 5.30
CA PHE A 132 4.07 1.32 5.50
C PHE A 132 5.30 1.68 6.32
N PRO A 133 5.11 1.98 7.61
CA PRO A 133 6.19 2.01 8.57
C PRO A 133 6.86 0.63 8.68
N PHE A 134 8.01 0.61 9.35
CA PHE A 134 8.93 -0.54 9.33
C PHE A 134 8.26 -1.87 9.72
N ASP A 135 7.44 -1.87 10.78
CA ASP A 135 6.71 -3.05 11.26
C ASP A 135 5.83 -3.67 10.16
N ILE A 136 5.04 -2.86 9.45
CA ILE A 136 4.20 -3.35 8.34
C ILE A 136 5.07 -3.93 7.21
N GLN A 137 6.21 -3.32 6.89
CA GLN A 137 7.14 -3.88 5.89
C GLN A 137 7.66 -5.26 6.33
N THR A 138 7.89 -5.49 7.63
CA THR A 138 8.25 -6.83 8.14
C THR A 138 7.10 -7.84 8.08
N VAL A 139 5.86 -7.42 8.31
CA VAL A 139 4.65 -8.25 8.14
C VAL A 139 4.46 -8.63 6.67
N GLN A 140 4.67 -7.69 5.74
CA GLN A 140 4.69 -7.94 4.30
C GLN A 140 5.72 -9.00 3.90
N TYR A 141 6.93 -9.00 4.50
CA TYR A 141 7.91 -10.06 4.31
C TYR A 141 7.44 -11.42 4.83
N SER A 142 6.81 -11.47 6.02
CA SER A 142 6.21 -12.71 6.54
C SER A 142 5.18 -13.28 5.56
N ASN A 143 4.30 -12.41 5.03
CA ASN A 143 3.29 -12.78 4.03
C ASN A 143 3.92 -13.30 2.73
N LEU A 144 4.93 -12.62 2.18
CA LEU A 144 5.69 -13.09 1.02
C LEU A 144 6.30 -14.48 1.29
N LYS A 145 7.02 -14.64 2.41
CA LYS A 145 7.72 -15.87 2.78
C LYS A 145 6.76 -17.05 2.89
N ASN A 146 5.67 -16.90 3.63
CA ASN A 146 4.71 -17.98 3.89
C ASN A 146 3.99 -18.38 2.60
N ARG A 147 3.53 -17.40 1.81
CA ARG A 147 2.78 -17.65 0.58
C ARG A 147 3.64 -18.17 -0.56
N THR A 148 4.88 -17.69 -0.73
CA THR A 148 5.82 -18.26 -1.71
C THR A 148 6.26 -19.67 -1.33
N THR A 149 6.44 -19.96 -0.03
CA THR A 149 6.74 -21.32 0.47
C THR A 149 5.59 -22.29 0.17
N MET A 150 4.34 -21.88 0.41
CA MET A 150 3.14 -22.64 0.04
C MET A 150 3.09 -22.92 -1.47
N LEU A 151 3.20 -21.87 -2.31
CA LEU A 151 3.12 -22.00 -3.77
C LEU A 151 4.27 -22.85 -4.35
N TYR A 152 5.50 -22.68 -3.85
CA TYR A 152 6.65 -23.51 -4.23
C TYR A 152 6.43 -24.99 -3.90
N THR A 153 5.78 -25.27 -2.77
CA THR A 153 5.46 -26.63 -2.32
C THR A 153 4.34 -27.25 -3.17
N GLN A 154 3.25 -26.52 -3.39
CA GLN A 154 2.10 -26.92 -4.21
C GLN A 154 2.47 -27.19 -5.68
N ALA A 155 3.45 -26.46 -6.24
CA ALA A 155 3.99 -26.67 -7.58
C ALA A 155 4.83 -27.96 -7.71
N LYS A 156 4.25 -29.12 -7.40
CA LYS A 156 4.87 -30.46 -7.42
C LYS A 156 5.66 -30.70 -8.73
N ARG A 157 6.99 -30.78 -8.62
CA ARG A 157 8.00 -30.92 -9.71
C ARG A 157 7.94 -29.90 -10.87
N ASN A 158 6.92 -29.04 -10.97
CA ASN A 158 6.80 -28.03 -12.02
C ASN A 158 7.86 -26.92 -11.87
N SER A 159 8.90 -27.00 -12.69
CA SER A 159 10.03 -26.07 -12.75
C SER A 159 9.62 -24.65 -13.16
N ASP A 160 8.70 -24.53 -14.12
CA ASP A 160 8.27 -23.24 -14.69
C ASP A 160 7.49 -22.36 -13.73
N ILE A 161 6.79 -22.97 -12.77
CA ILE A 161 6.17 -22.25 -11.65
C ILE A 161 7.24 -21.95 -10.57
N ARG A 162 8.02 -22.97 -10.16
CA ARG A 162 9.01 -22.85 -9.08
C ARG A 162 10.11 -21.83 -9.35
N LYS A 163 10.50 -21.58 -10.61
CA LYS A 163 11.53 -20.61 -10.98
C LYS A 163 11.19 -19.15 -10.65
N ASN A 164 9.94 -18.84 -10.26
CA ASN A 164 9.51 -17.47 -9.91
C ASN A 164 9.56 -17.18 -8.39
N PHE A 165 9.82 -18.18 -7.54
CA PHE A 165 9.72 -18.07 -6.09
C PHE A 165 11.04 -18.41 -5.37
N PRO A 166 11.33 -17.83 -4.19
CA PRO A 166 12.41 -18.31 -3.32
C PRO A 166 12.26 -19.81 -3.01
N ARG A 167 13.37 -20.53 -2.83
CA ARG A 167 13.30 -21.86 -2.19
C ARG A 167 13.11 -21.60 -0.69
N PRO A 168 12.36 -22.42 0.06
CA PRO A 168 12.22 -22.21 1.51
C PRO A 168 13.56 -22.14 2.26
N LYS A 169 14.60 -22.85 1.77
CA LYS A 169 15.98 -22.81 2.29
C LYS A 169 16.84 -21.61 1.83
N ASP A 170 16.32 -20.75 0.96
CA ASP A 170 17.03 -19.54 0.51
C ASP A 170 16.86 -18.42 1.55
N PHE A 171 15.69 -18.29 2.20
CA PHE A 171 15.37 -17.20 3.13
C PHE A 171 16.40 -17.01 4.25
N SER A 172 16.79 -18.07 4.95
CA SER A 172 17.79 -18.01 6.03
C SER A 172 19.23 -17.87 5.54
N LYS A 173 19.45 -17.82 4.22
CA LYS A 173 20.73 -17.57 3.56
C LYS A 173 20.76 -16.24 2.80
N SER A 174 19.68 -15.47 2.82
CA SER A 174 19.53 -14.20 2.11
C SER A 174 20.13 -13.02 2.87
N LEU A 175 20.43 -11.94 2.15
CA LEU A 175 20.81 -10.66 2.72
C LEU A 175 19.55 -9.82 3.03
N PHE A 176 19.49 -9.24 4.23
CA PHE A 176 18.39 -8.39 4.69
C PHE A 176 18.88 -6.95 4.84
N ILE A 177 18.48 -6.05 3.96
CA ILE A 177 18.93 -4.65 3.95
C ILE A 177 17.86 -3.76 4.60
N VAL A 178 18.25 -2.84 5.47
CA VAL A 178 17.33 -1.92 6.16
C VAL A 178 17.88 -0.48 6.13
N ASP A 179 17.17 0.45 5.49
CA ASP A 179 17.48 1.90 5.44
C ASP A 179 16.24 2.74 5.81
N ILE A 180 16.10 3.08 7.10
CA ILE A 180 14.90 3.72 7.66
C ILE A 180 15.24 4.62 8.88
N GLY A 181 14.33 5.54 9.22
CA GLY A 181 14.48 6.49 10.34
C GLY A 181 14.64 7.96 9.92
N GLN A 182 15.07 8.22 8.69
CA GLN A 182 15.28 9.58 8.20
C GLN A 182 13.97 10.40 8.16
N ASN A 183 12.84 9.75 7.83
CA ASN A 183 11.54 10.43 7.77
C ASN A 183 10.95 10.70 9.16
N ASP A 184 11.31 9.91 10.19
CA ASP A 184 10.89 10.16 11.56
C ASP A 184 11.49 11.48 12.07
N LEU A 185 12.78 11.70 11.81
CA LEU A 185 13.45 12.98 12.07
C LEU A 185 12.87 14.11 11.18
N ALA A 186 12.61 13.84 9.90
CA ALA A 186 12.02 14.82 8.98
C ALA A 186 10.61 15.27 9.40
N ALA A 187 9.80 14.36 9.96
CA ALA A 187 8.49 14.66 10.54
C ALA A 187 8.63 15.49 11.82
N GLY A 188 9.54 15.12 12.71
CA GLY A 188 9.89 15.91 13.90
C GLY A 188 10.24 17.36 13.56
N PHE A 189 11.07 17.59 12.54
CA PHE A 189 11.44 18.94 12.06
C PHE A 189 10.33 19.72 11.36
N ARG A 190 9.17 19.12 11.07
CA ARG A 190 7.99 19.82 10.51
C ARG A 190 6.97 20.22 11.58
N ASN A 191 7.01 19.58 12.76
CA ASN A 191 6.08 19.85 13.85
C ASN A 191 6.53 21.07 14.65
N MET A 192 5.77 22.17 14.58
CA MET A 192 6.08 23.43 15.27
C MET A 192 6.03 23.33 16.82
N MET A 193 5.43 22.28 17.38
CA MET A 193 5.41 22.01 18.83
C MET A 193 6.59 21.15 19.30
N MET A 194 7.43 20.68 18.39
CA MET A 194 8.57 19.80 18.64
C MET A 194 9.86 20.61 18.84
N THR A 195 10.41 20.59 20.06
CA THR A 195 11.75 21.15 20.32
C THR A 195 12.82 20.12 19.97
N LYS A 196 14.09 20.56 19.90
CA LYS A 196 15.23 19.65 19.67
C LYS A 196 15.33 18.60 20.79
N GLU A 197 15.06 19.01 22.02
CA GLU A 197 15.15 18.20 23.24
C GLU A 197 14.06 17.12 23.23
N LYS A 198 12.81 17.50 22.89
CA LYS A 198 11.72 16.54 22.68
C LYS A 198 12.08 15.54 21.56
N LEU A 199 12.61 16.01 20.44
CA LEU A 199 12.96 15.12 19.32
C LEU A 199 14.11 14.16 19.66
N VAL A 200 15.08 14.56 20.49
CA VAL A 200 16.10 13.64 21.05
C VAL A 200 15.45 12.62 21.99
N ALA A 201 14.46 13.04 22.80
CA ALA A 201 13.75 12.15 23.72
C ALA A 201 12.86 11.09 23.01
N GLU A 202 12.44 11.32 21.77
CA GLU A 202 11.73 10.30 20.96
C GLU A 202 12.66 9.21 20.37
N ILE A 203 13.98 9.48 20.22
CA ILE A 203 14.91 8.54 19.57
C ILE A 203 14.97 7.17 20.26
N PRO A 204 15.02 7.04 21.61
CA PRO A 204 14.98 5.74 22.28
C PRO A 204 13.79 4.85 21.88
N ASP A 205 12.60 5.42 21.72
CA ASP A 205 11.40 4.67 21.34
C ASP A 205 11.44 4.25 19.87
N LEU A 206 11.96 5.10 18.98
CA LEU A 206 12.27 4.70 17.60
C LEU A 206 13.28 3.55 17.58
N MET A 207 14.30 3.55 18.44
CA MET A 207 15.26 2.44 18.56
C MET A 207 14.62 1.16 19.10
N ASN A 208 13.64 1.27 20.00
CA ASN A 208 12.90 0.11 20.52
C ASN A 208 11.98 -0.48 19.44
N LEU A 209 11.22 0.34 18.72
CA LEU A 209 10.37 -0.08 17.58
C LEU A 209 11.20 -0.72 16.45
N PHE A 210 12.35 -0.12 16.11
CA PHE A 210 13.31 -0.71 15.17
C PHE A 210 13.79 -2.09 15.63
N SER A 211 14.06 -2.25 16.92
CA SER A 211 14.52 -3.53 17.49
C SER A 211 13.47 -4.61 17.38
N LEU A 212 12.20 -4.29 17.67
CA LEU A 212 11.07 -5.22 17.51
C LEU A 212 10.94 -5.70 16.05
N GLY A 213 11.10 -4.80 15.08
CA GLY A 213 11.11 -5.18 13.65
C GLY A 213 12.26 -6.11 13.27
N ILE A 214 13.49 -5.86 13.74
CA ILE A 214 14.65 -6.75 13.51
C ILE A 214 14.45 -8.10 14.21
N GLN A 215 13.95 -8.11 15.44
CA GLN A 215 13.63 -9.33 16.21
C GLN A 215 12.53 -10.14 15.51
N PHE A 216 11.49 -9.49 14.97
CA PHE A 216 10.44 -10.16 14.19
C PHE A 216 10.99 -10.77 12.89
N LEU A 217 11.83 -10.04 12.13
CA LEU A 217 12.50 -10.59 10.96
C LEU A 217 13.38 -11.81 11.31
N TYR A 218 14.08 -11.77 12.45
CA TYR A 218 14.87 -12.88 12.96
C TYR A 218 14.02 -14.09 13.36
N GLN A 219 12.87 -13.89 14.02
CA GLN A 219 11.87 -14.94 14.27
C GLN A 219 11.34 -15.50 12.94
N GLN A 220 11.15 -14.65 11.94
CA GLN A 220 10.84 -15.05 10.57
C GLN A 220 12.03 -15.63 9.77
N GLY A 221 13.14 -15.94 10.43
CA GLY A 221 14.25 -16.72 9.87
C GLY A 221 15.32 -15.90 9.15
N ALA A 222 15.31 -14.56 9.24
CA ALA A 222 16.38 -13.71 8.74
C ALA A 222 17.68 -13.89 9.57
N ARG A 223 18.83 -13.98 8.91
CA ARG A 223 20.12 -14.31 9.56
C ARG A 223 21.29 -13.39 9.20
N THR A 224 21.21 -12.63 8.10
CA THR A 224 22.28 -11.70 7.71
C THR A 224 21.70 -10.32 7.41
N PHE A 225 21.94 -9.36 8.30
CA PHE A 225 21.39 -8.01 8.25
C PHE A 225 22.44 -6.97 7.88
N TRP A 226 22.05 -6.02 7.03
CA TRP A 226 22.87 -4.93 6.50
C TRP A 226 22.13 -3.61 6.74
N ILE A 227 22.39 -3.02 7.91
CA ILE A 227 21.61 -1.92 8.49
C ILE A 227 22.29 -0.60 8.15
N HIS A 228 21.65 0.20 7.32
CA HIS A 228 22.09 1.55 6.95
C HIS A 228 21.68 2.55 8.03
N ASN A 229 22.56 3.51 8.31
CA ASN A 229 22.24 4.66 9.15
C ASN A 229 21.62 5.81 8.33
N THR A 230 21.01 6.79 8.99
CA THR A 230 20.39 7.94 8.32
C THR A 230 21.45 8.88 7.73
N GLY A 231 21.21 9.37 6.52
CA GLY A 231 22.12 10.29 5.83
C GLY A 231 22.21 11.69 6.47
N PRO A 232 23.07 12.59 5.94
CA PRO A 232 23.18 13.96 6.44
C PRO A 232 21.95 14.80 6.04
N ILE A 233 20.88 14.69 6.84
CA ILE A 233 19.57 15.32 6.59
C ILE A 233 19.63 16.86 6.55
N GLY A 234 20.68 17.45 7.14
CA GLY A 234 20.99 18.88 7.04
C GLY A 234 21.52 19.32 5.66
N CYS A 235 22.06 18.39 4.86
CA CYS A 235 22.59 18.64 3.53
C CYS A 235 21.56 18.43 2.40
N LEU A 236 20.33 17.99 2.70
CA LEU A 236 19.34 17.75 1.65
C LEU A 236 18.95 19.08 0.98
N PRO A 237 18.88 19.17 -0.37
CA PRO A 237 18.37 20.36 -1.05
C PRO A 237 16.97 20.77 -0.56
N SER A 238 16.12 19.77 -0.26
CA SER A 238 14.79 19.96 0.36
C SER A 238 14.81 20.57 1.76
N THR A 239 15.93 20.48 2.47
CA THR A 239 16.18 21.14 3.77
C THR A 239 16.67 22.58 3.58
N LEU A 240 17.41 22.87 2.50
CA LEU A 240 18.17 24.12 2.33
C LEU A 240 17.41 25.23 1.57
N PHE A 241 16.36 24.92 0.79
CA PHE A 241 15.63 25.90 -0.04
C PHE A 241 15.22 27.21 0.67
N ASP A 242 14.74 27.11 1.91
CA ASP A 242 14.17 28.25 2.64
C ASP A 242 15.25 29.01 3.46
N VAL A 243 16.51 28.56 3.42
CA VAL A 243 17.64 29.18 4.14
C VAL A 243 18.12 30.42 3.39
N ARG A 244 17.86 31.60 3.96
CA ARG A 244 18.35 32.90 3.47
C ARG A 244 19.14 33.59 4.58
N ASN A 245 20.27 34.21 4.22
CA ASN A 245 21.15 34.95 5.11
C ASN A 245 21.38 34.25 6.48
N PRO A 246 21.83 32.98 6.50
CA PRO A 246 21.97 32.20 7.72
C PRO A 246 22.96 32.86 8.70
N VAL A 247 22.60 32.89 9.97
CA VAL A 247 23.50 33.38 11.04
C VAL A 247 24.76 32.51 11.14
N PRO A 248 25.91 33.07 11.55
CA PRO A 248 27.16 32.31 11.70
C PRO A 248 26.97 31.03 12.54
N GLY A 249 27.48 29.90 12.03
CA GLY A 249 27.36 28.58 12.67
C GLY A 249 26.03 27.84 12.46
N PHE A 250 25.03 28.43 11.77
CA PHE A 250 23.80 27.73 11.39
C PHE A 250 24.06 26.64 10.33
N LEU A 251 24.95 26.94 9.37
CA LEU A 251 25.48 25.96 8.43
C LEU A 251 26.84 25.42 8.93
N ASP A 252 27.13 24.17 8.60
CA ASP A 252 28.49 23.61 8.71
C ASP A 252 29.35 23.96 7.48
N GLY A 253 30.63 23.59 7.51
CA GLY A 253 31.61 23.94 6.47
C GLY A 253 31.34 23.36 5.08
N ASN A 254 30.30 22.53 4.90
CA ASN A 254 29.85 22.04 3.59
C ASN A 254 28.49 22.65 3.18
N GLY A 255 28.05 23.72 3.85
CA GLY A 255 26.80 24.42 3.56
C GLY A 255 25.55 23.71 4.07
N CYS A 256 25.67 22.70 4.93
CA CYS A 256 24.55 21.92 5.44
C CYS A 256 24.03 22.45 6.78
N ILE A 257 22.73 22.35 7.07
CA ILE A 257 22.17 22.82 8.35
C ILE A 257 22.72 21.99 9.51
N LYS A 258 23.57 22.61 10.35
CA LYS A 258 24.35 21.95 11.39
C LYS A 258 23.45 21.24 12.41
N SER A 259 22.41 21.92 12.90
CA SER A 259 21.48 21.36 13.91
C SER A 259 20.73 20.10 13.43
N ARG A 260 20.41 20.03 12.14
CA ARG A 260 19.79 18.86 11.51
C ARG A 260 20.80 17.71 11.32
N ASN A 261 22.02 18.02 10.89
CA ASN A 261 23.11 17.05 10.81
C ASN A 261 23.49 16.49 12.20
N ASP A 262 23.49 17.30 13.26
CA ASP A 262 23.78 16.86 14.62
C ASP A 262 22.69 15.92 15.18
N MET A 263 21.42 16.14 14.86
CA MET A 263 20.33 15.21 15.18
C MET A 263 20.49 13.86 14.45
N ALA A 264 20.85 13.88 13.16
CA ALA A 264 21.11 12.65 12.41
C ALA A 264 22.28 11.86 13.00
N LYS A 265 23.36 12.53 13.44
CA LYS A 265 24.48 11.89 14.16
C LYS A 265 24.02 11.25 15.47
N GLU A 266 23.16 11.92 16.24
CA GLU A 266 22.65 11.38 17.51
C GLU A 266 21.74 10.16 17.29
N PHE A 267 20.83 10.20 16.32
CA PHE A 267 20.04 9.04 15.89
C PHE A 267 20.97 7.89 15.46
N ASN A 268 21.98 8.17 14.63
CA ASN A 268 22.93 7.17 14.15
C ASN A 268 23.79 6.58 15.29
N ARG A 269 24.14 7.38 16.30
CA ARG A 269 24.85 6.92 17.51
C ARG A 269 23.99 5.93 18.30
N GLN A 270 22.72 6.25 18.51
CA GLN A 270 21.80 5.35 19.21
C GLN A 270 21.49 4.09 18.40
N LEU A 271 21.36 4.19 17.07
CA LEU A 271 21.22 3.05 16.16
C LEU A 271 22.46 2.15 16.21
N LYS A 272 23.67 2.70 16.16
CA LYS A 272 24.92 1.93 16.27
C LYS A 272 25.01 1.17 17.59
N ARG A 273 24.63 1.82 18.71
CA ARG A 273 24.51 1.16 20.02
C ARG A 273 23.48 0.02 19.97
N LYS A 274 22.27 0.28 19.44
CA LYS A 274 21.19 -0.71 19.41
C LYS A 274 21.49 -1.90 18.49
N VAL A 275 22.21 -1.70 17.38
CA VAL A 275 22.72 -2.81 16.55
C VAL A 275 23.72 -3.68 17.33
N SER A 276 24.57 -3.09 18.19
CA SER A 276 25.44 -3.88 19.08
C SER A 276 24.66 -4.64 20.17
N GLU A 277 23.62 -4.05 20.75
CA GLU A 277 22.70 -4.76 21.67
C GLU A 277 22.03 -5.95 20.96
N LEU A 278 21.54 -5.75 19.73
CA LEU A 278 20.90 -6.81 18.93
C LEU A 278 21.87 -7.93 18.53
N LYS A 279 23.17 -7.66 18.32
CA LYS A 279 24.18 -8.73 18.11
C LYS A 279 24.29 -9.67 19.31
N ALA A 280 24.24 -9.14 20.53
CA ALA A 280 24.28 -9.95 21.75
C ALA A 280 22.97 -10.74 21.97
N GLN A 281 21.83 -10.16 21.60
CA GLN A 281 20.51 -10.79 21.75
C GLN A 281 20.20 -11.86 20.67
N LEU A 282 20.81 -11.77 19.48
CA LEU A 282 20.49 -12.59 18.32
C LEU A 282 21.70 -13.44 17.88
N PRO A 283 22.14 -14.43 18.67
CA PRO A 283 23.44 -15.11 18.49
C PRO A 283 23.59 -15.89 17.17
N PHE A 284 22.49 -16.21 16.49
CA PHE A 284 22.52 -16.84 15.16
C PHE A 284 22.46 -15.84 14.00
N ALA A 285 22.55 -14.53 14.25
CA ALA A 285 22.48 -13.49 13.23
C ALA A 285 23.78 -12.70 13.08
N ALA A 286 24.24 -12.54 11.84
CA ALA A 286 25.25 -11.55 11.48
C ALA A 286 24.55 -10.20 11.25
N LEU A 287 24.79 -9.22 12.10
CA LEU A 287 24.33 -7.83 11.90
C LEU A 287 25.52 -6.93 11.55
N THR A 288 25.44 -6.22 10.43
CA THR A 288 26.39 -5.18 10.04
C THR A 288 25.73 -3.81 10.07
N TYR A 289 26.34 -2.86 10.76
CA TYR A 289 25.99 -1.43 10.71
C TYR A 289 26.81 -0.76 9.60
N VAL A 290 26.17 0.10 8.81
CA VAL A 290 26.73 0.71 7.61
C VAL A 290 26.61 2.23 7.69
N ASP A 291 27.74 2.93 7.63
CA ASP A 291 27.79 4.38 7.82
C ASP A 291 27.53 5.17 6.54
N MET A 292 26.26 5.13 6.10
CA MET A 292 25.74 5.90 4.98
C MET A 292 25.80 7.42 5.22
N TYR A 293 25.80 7.89 6.46
CA TYR A 293 26.10 9.29 6.79
C TYR A 293 27.50 9.64 6.30
N ALA A 294 28.53 8.90 6.73
CA ALA A 294 29.91 9.17 6.34
C ALA A 294 30.10 9.10 4.82
N ALA A 295 29.53 8.09 4.17
CA ALA A 295 29.59 7.94 2.71
C ALA A 295 28.91 9.11 1.96
N LYS A 296 27.65 9.44 2.30
CA LYS A 296 26.90 10.54 1.67
C LYS A 296 27.54 11.91 1.95
N TYR A 297 28.04 12.15 3.17
CA TYR A 297 28.69 13.41 3.55
C TYR A 297 30.07 13.59 2.90
N SER A 298 30.84 12.51 2.72
CA SER A 298 32.12 12.54 1.98
C SER A 298 31.95 12.80 0.48
N LEU A 299 30.89 12.25 -0.13
CA LEU A 299 30.50 12.56 -1.51
C LEU A 299 30.17 14.05 -1.67
N ILE A 300 29.45 14.64 -0.71
CA ILE A 300 29.10 16.07 -0.71
C ILE A 300 30.36 16.94 -0.56
N SER A 301 31.21 16.67 0.44
CA SER A 301 32.41 17.49 0.70
C SER A 301 33.51 17.37 -0.37
N ASN A 302 33.42 16.38 -1.26
CA ASN A 302 34.34 16.20 -2.38
C ASN A 302 33.67 16.29 -3.76
N ALA A 303 32.42 16.78 -3.84
CA ALA A 303 31.61 16.80 -5.06
C ALA A 303 32.39 17.29 -6.30
N LYS A 304 33.03 18.47 -6.21
CA LYS A 304 33.87 19.06 -7.27
C LYS A 304 34.95 18.11 -7.80
N LYS A 305 35.69 17.48 -6.87
CA LYS A 305 36.84 16.59 -7.17
C LYS A 305 36.39 15.30 -7.85
N LEU A 306 35.15 14.89 -7.56
CA LEU A 306 34.49 13.71 -8.13
C LEU A 306 33.69 14.04 -9.41
N GLY A 307 33.77 15.27 -9.93
CA GLY A 307 33.09 15.71 -11.16
C GLY A 307 31.62 16.10 -11.00
N PHE A 308 31.10 16.19 -9.77
CA PHE A 308 29.76 16.68 -9.49
C PHE A 308 29.74 18.20 -9.26
N TYR A 309 28.59 18.83 -9.51
CA TYR A 309 28.36 20.24 -9.18
C TYR A 309 28.46 20.47 -7.65
N GLU A 310 29.15 21.53 -7.23
CA GLU A 310 29.40 21.84 -5.80
C GLU A 310 28.17 22.29 -5.02
N ASN A 311 27.19 22.87 -5.70
CA ASN A 311 26.02 23.45 -5.04
C ASN A 311 25.03 22.34 -4.69
N LEU A 312 24.50 22.35 -3.46
CA LEU A 312 23.38 21.50 -2.99
C LEU A 312 22.03 21.94 -3.60
N ASN A 313 22.05 22.27 -4.89
CA ASN A 313 20.90 22.58 -5.72
C ASN A 313 20.15 21.30 -6.08
N ILE A 314 18.85 21.43 -6.33
CA ILE A 314 18.12 20.39 -7.05
C ILE A 314 18.51 20.37 -8.53
N CYS A 315 18.90 19.21 -9.05
CA CYS A 315 19.04 18.99 -10.49
C CYS A 315 17.68 19.05 -11.22
N CYS A 316 16.56 19.00 -10.49
CA CYS A 316 15.24 18.82 -11.08
C CYS A 316 14.09 19.38 -10.23
N GLY A 317 13.46 20.46 -10.72
CA GLY A 317 12.38 21.20 -10.09
C GLY A 317 12.59 22.71 -10.22
N SER A 318 11.73 23.51 -9.60
CA SER A 318 11.88 24.97 -9.55
C SER A 318 11.21 25.55 -8.30
N PHE A 319 11.83 26.57 -7.71
CA PHE A 319 11.17 27.47 -6.78
C PHE A 319 11.04 28.84 -7.44
N LYS A 320 9.80 29.33 -7.58
CA LYS A 320 9.53 30.66 -8.13
C LYS A 320 8.31 31.25 -7.42
N ASP A 321 8.36 32.55 -7.10
CA ASP A 321 7.21 33.30 -6.57
C ASP A 321 6.60 32.67 -5.30
N GLY A 322 7.44 32.05 -4.45
CA GLY A 322 7.01 31.31 -3.24
C GLY A 322 6.55 29.86 -3.48
N VAL A 323 6.35 29.45 -4.73
CA VAL A 323 5.79 28.15 -5.10
C VAL A 323 6.87 27.10 -5.36
N ARG A 324 6.83 26.00 -4.60
CA ARG A 324 7.69 24.82 -4.77
C ARG A 324 7.13 23.87 -5.83
N LYS A 325 7.88 23.62 -6.91
CA LYS A 325 7.61 22.56 -7.89
C LYS A 325 8.76 21.55 -7.86
N TYR A 326 8.52 20.34 -7.35
CA TYR A 326 9.49 19.24 -7.45
C TYR A 326 9.35 18.53 -8.80
N CYS A 327 10.41 17.90 -9.29
CA CYS A 327 10.32 17.11 -10.52
C CYS A 327 9.40 15.89 -10.34
N GLY A 328 8.44 15.78 -11.26
CA GLY A 328 7.40 14.77 -11.25
C GLY A 328 6.42 14.92 -10.08
N ASN A 329 5.84 16.13 -9.94
CA ASN A 329 5.01 16.58 -8.82
C ASN A 329 3.60 15.92 -8.74
N ASN A 330 3.52 14.59 -8.79
CA ASN A 330 2.37 13.81 -8.32
C ASN A 330 2.69 13.26 -6.92
N ILE A 331 1.81 13.49 -5.95
CA ILE A 331 2.04 13.17 -4.53
C ILE A 331 1.81 11.66 -4.27
N LEU A 332 2.72 11.03 -3.52
CA LEU A 332 2.79 9.60 -3.14
C LEU A 332 1.75 9.23 -2.05
N LYS A 333 1.02 8.10 -2.12
CA LYS A 333 -0.34 8.05 -1.49
C LYS A 333 -1.09 6.82 -0.82
N ASN A 334 -0.80 5.54 -0.47
CA ASN A 334 0.20 4.43 -0.45
C ASN A 334 -0.57 3.13 0.04
N ALA A 335 -0.53 1.92 -0.57
CA ALA A 335 -1.40 0.74 -0.18
C ALA A 335 -0.78 -0.67 0.02
N ALA A 336 -0.87 -1.25 1.25
CA ALA A 336 -0.32 -2.58 1.64
C ALA A 336 -0.43 -3.00 3.15
N PHE A 337 -1.63 -3.16 3.73
CA PHE A 337 -1.78 -3.42 5.17
C PHE A 337 -1.65 -4.88 5.63
N GLU A 338 -1.88 -5.09 6.93
CA GLU A 338 -1.85 -6.39 7.63
C GLU A 338 -2.83 -7.42 7.02
N PRO A 339 -2.52 -8.72 7.10
CA PRO A 339 -3.39 -9.77 6.56
C PRO A 339 -4.59 -10.00 7.50
N ILE A 340 -5.79 -10.09 6.93
CA ILE A 340 -6.99 -10.53 7.67
C ILE A 340 -6.73 -11.96 8.21
N PRO A 341 -6.87 -12.21 9.53
CA PRO A 341 -6.48 -13.46 10.17
C PRO A 341 -7.54 -14.57 10.00
N ALA A 342 -7.30 -15.74 10.60
CA ALA A 342 -8.38 -16.70 10.90
C ALA A 342 -9.29 -16.12 11.99
N PRO A 343 -10.61 -16.40 12.01
CA PRO A 343 -11.33 -17.39 11.21
C PRO A 343 -11.98 -16.86 9.91
N TYR A 344 -11.62 -15.67 9.44
CA TYR A 344 -12.17 -15.12 8.19
C TYR A 344 -11.86 -16.03 6.98
N GLY A 345 -12.86 -16.28 6.14
CA GLY A 345 -12.77 -17.18 4.98
C GLY A 345 -12.84 -18.68 5.27
N GLU A 346 -12.88 -19.14 6.53
CA GLU A 346 -12.85 -20.57 6.85
C GLU A 346 -14.10 -21.35 6.41
N GLY A 347 -15.27 -20.72 6.40
CA GLY A 347 -16.56 -21.30 5.99
C GLY A 347 -16.71 -21.59 4.49
N PHE A 348 -15.72 -21.24 3.65
CA PHE A 348 -15.72 -21.59 2.22
C PHE A 348 -14.34 -21.79 1.60
N PHE A 349 -13.38 -20.92 1.94
CA PHE A 349 -12.00 -21.04 1.45
C PHE A 349 -11.13 -21.95 2.34
N HIS A 350 -11.66 -22.34 3.51
CA HIS A 350 -11.03 -23.19 4.53
C HIS A 350 -9.65 -22.68 4.99
N LYS A 351 -9.48 -21.36 4.94
CA LYS A 351 -8.29 -20.58 5.35
C LYS A 351 -8.59 -19.07 5.26
N PRO A 352 -7.75 -18.22 5.88
CA PRO A 352 -7.70 -16.78 5.61
C PRO A 352 -7.74 -16.43 4.11
N SER A 353 -8.84 -15.82 3.69
CA SER A 353 -9.15 -15.58 2.27
C SER A 353 -8.86 -14.15 1.78
N GLY A 354 -8.56 -13.23 2.70
CA GLY A 354 -8.45 -11.79 2.42
C GLY A 354 -9.81 -11.12 2.17
N ARG A 355 -10.88 -11.59 2.82
CA ARG A 355 -12.24 -11.05 2.78
C ARG A 355 -12.75 -10.89 4.20
N ASP A 356 -13.44 -9.79 4.49
CA ASP A 356 -14.01 -9.49 5.80
C ASP A 356 -15.33 -10.23 6.05
N CYS A 357 -15.34 -11.57 5.90
CA CYS A 357 -16.43 -12.46 6.33
C CYS A 357 -15.91 -13.90 6.50
N ASP A 358 -16.75 -14.84 6.90
CA ASP A 358 -16.43 -16.28 6.98
C ASP A 358 -16.22 -16.96 5.62
N GLY A 359 -16.53 -16.31 4.49
CA GLY A 359 -16.47 -16.94 3.17
C GLY A 359 -16.48 -15.95 2.01
N ARG A 360 -17.49 -16.07 1.13
CA ARG A 360 -17.69 -15.25 -0.07
C ARG A 360 -18.40 -13.93 0.23
N LEU A 361 -17.98 -12.89 -0.49
CA LEU A 361 -18.61 -11.57 -0.55
C LEU A 361 -19.62 -11.50 -1.70
N ILE A 362 -20.47 -10.46 -1.73
CA ILE A 362 -21.44 -10.23 -2.82
C ILE A 362 -20.76 -10.21 -4.21
N VAL A 363 -19.51 -9.69 -4.31
CA VAL A 363 -18.74 -9.69 -5.57
C VAL A 363 -18.31 -11.09 -6.04
N ASP A 364 -18.15 -12.06 -5.15
CA ASP A 364 -17.88 -13.45 -5.52
C ASP A 364 -19.14 -14.12 -6.10
N PHE A 365 -20.30 -13.87 -5.50
CA PHE A 365 -21.59 -14.32 -6.03
C PHE A 365 -21.97 -13.62 -7.35
N ILE A 366 -21.55 -12.36 -7.55
CA ILE A 366 -21.61 -11.68 -8.86
C ILE A 366 -20.81 -12.48 -9.90
N ALA A 367 -19.55 -12.83 -9.60
CA ALA A 367 -18.68 -13.57 -10.51
C ALA A 367 -19.26 -14.96 -10.86
N GLU A 368 -19.73 -15.71 -9.87
CA GLU A 368 -20.44 -16.99 -10.06
C GLU A 368 -21.64 -16.83 -10.99
N ARG A 369 -22.49 -15.82 -10.77
CA ARG A 369 -23.73 -15.59 -11.52
C ARG A 369 -23.49 -15.23 -12.99
N ILE A 370 -22.31 -14.72 -13.35
CA ILE A 370 -21.92 -14.37 -14.73
C ILE A 370 -20.85 -15.32 -15.30
N GLY A 371 -20.56 -16.43 -14.63
CA GLY A 371 -19.65 -17.48 -15.13
C GLY A 371 -18.17 -17.10 -15.14
N LEU A 372 -17.75 -16.17 -14.28
CA LEU A 372 -16.36 -15.71 -14.16
C LEU A 372 -15.69 -16.22 -12.87
N PRO A 373 -14.36 -16.43 -12.87
CA PRO A 373 -13.62 -16.77 -11.65
C PRO A 373 -13.56 -15.58 -10.68
N TYR A 374 -13.39 -15.87 -9.39
CA TYR A 374 -13.24 -14.84 -8.35
C TYR A 374 -12.07 -13.88 -8.66
N LEU A 375 -12.31 -12.59 -8.45
CA LEU A 375 -11.35 -11.54 -8.78
C LEU A 375 -10.12 -11.58 -7.87
N SER A 376 -8.94 -11.37 -8.47
CA SER A 376 -7.71 -11.09 -7.73
C SER A 376 -7.75 -9.65 -7.22
N ALA A 377 -7.53 -9.43 -5.92
CA ALA A 377 -7.34 -8.08 -5.36
C ALA A 377 -6.14 -7.38 -6.04
N TYR A 378 -6.26 -6.10 -6.38
CA TYR A 378 -5.31 -5.41 -7.27
C TYR A 378 -3.87 -5.44 -6.75
N LEU A 379 -3.64 -5.20 -5.46
CA LEU A 379 -2.29 -5.08 -4.86
C LEU A 379 -1.62 -6.43 -4.58
N ASN A 380 -2.18 -7.51 -5.11
CA ASN A 380 -1.79 -8.87 -4.78
C ASN A 380 -0.72 -9.37 -5.77
N SER A 381 0.52 -9.43 -5.30
CA SER A 381 1.72 -9.70 -6.13
C SER A 381 2.05 -11.19 -6.34
N LEU A 382 1.30 -12.13 -5.75
CA LEU A 382 1.67 -13.55 -5.73
C LEU A 382 0.62 -14.50 -6.34
N GLY A 383 0.91 -15.00 -7.55
CA GLY A 383 0.11 -16.06 -8.18
C GLY A 383 -1.30 -15.61 -8.58
N THR A 384 -1.48 -14.31 -8.80
CA THR A 384 -2.71 -13.70 -9.29
C THR A 384 -2.96 -14.02 -10.76
N ASN A 385 -4.23 -13.96 -11.13
CA ASN A 385 -4.69 -14.03 -12.51
C ASN A 385 -5.69 -12.89 -12.72
N TYR A 386 -5.38 -12.01 -13.67
CA TYR A 386 -6.16 -10.83 -13.99
C TYR A 386 -6.90 -10.95 -15.33
N ARG A 387 -6.86 -12.13 -15.98
CA ARG A 387 -7.52 -12.41 -17.26
C ARG A 387 -8.99 -12.00 -17.29
N HIS A 388 -9.70 -12.12 -16.16
CA HIS A 388 -11.12 -11.81 -16.03
C HIS A 388 -11.40 -10.60 -15.11
N GLY A 389 -10.41 -9.72 -14.92
CA GLY A 389 -10.53 -8.49 -14.12
C GLY A 389 -9.73 -8.51 -12.82
N ALA A 390 -9.88 -7.44 -12.04
CA ALA A 390 -9.23 -7.22 -10.75
C ALA A 390 -10.21 -6.54 -9.77
N ASN A 391 -10.05 -6.77 -8.47
CA ASN A 391 -10.81 -6.09 -7.43
C ASN A 391 -9.95 -4.98 -6.79
N PHE A 392 -10.43 -3.73 -6.83
CA PHE A 392 -9.73 -2.56 -6.27
C PHE A 392 -10.26 -2.14 -4.89
N ALA A 393 -11.37 -2.72 -4.43
CA ALA A 393 -11.99 -2.38 -3.15
C ALA A 393 -11.18 -2.90 -1.96
N THR A 394 -11.24 -2.16 -0.85
CA THR A 394 -10.59 -2.52 0.43
C THR A 394 -11.49 -2.16 1.61
N GLY A 395 -11.44 -2.93 2.70
CA GLY A 395 -12.10 -2.57 3.97
C GLY A 395 -11.77 -1.14 4.43
N GLY A 396 -12.71 -0.49 5.11
CA GLY A 396 -12.57 0.90 5.59
C GLY A 396 -12.49 1.99 4.51
N SER A 397 -12.69 1.67 3.22
CA SER A 397 -12.60 2.65 2.12
C SER A 397 -13.78 3.62 2.07
N THR A 398 -13.47 4.91 1.90
CA THR A 398 -14.43 6.02 1.70
C THR A 398 -14.46 6.49 0.23
N ILE A 399 -15.55 7.12 -0.21
CA ILE A 399 -15.61 7.78 -1.52
C ILE A 399 -14.65 8.97 -1.54
N ARG A 400 -14.69 9.81 -0.50
CA ARG A 400 -13.77 10.94 -0.33
C ARG A 400 -12.44 10.49 0.28
N ARG A 401 -11.40 11.30 0.11
CA ARG A 401 -10.10 11.08 0.77
C ARG A 401 -10.20 11.27 2.29
N PRO A 402 -9.75 10.32 3.13
CA PRO A 402 -9.71 10.52 4.58
C PRO A 402 -8.58 11.46 5.05
N ASN A 403 -8.88 12.22 6.10
CA ASN A 403 -7.93 13.02 6.87
C ASN A 403 -7.32 12.25 8.06
N GLU A 404 -7.63 10.96 8.20
CA GLU A 404 -7.24 10.07 9.29
C GLU A 404 -6.63 8.75 8.74
N THR A 405 -6.18 7.87 9.63
CA THR A 405 -5.49 6.62 9.25
C THR A 405 -6.20 5.35 9.71
N ILE A 406 -5.83 4.24 9.07
CA ILE A 406 -6.29 2.89 9.42
C ILE A 406 -5.90 2.50 10.85
N TYR A 407 -4.83 3.09 11.39
CA TYR A 407 -4.36 2.85 12.76
C TYR A 407 -5.15 3.60 13.83
N GLU A 408 -5.83 4.68 13.43
CA GLU A 408 -6.61 5.53 14.35
C GLU A 408 -8.06 5.06 14.42
N TYR A 409 -8.69 4.84 13.26
CA TYR A 409 -10.12 4.52 13.16
C TYR A 409 -10.47 3.50 12.06
N GLY A 410 -9.50 2.68 11.61
CA GLY A 410 -9.75 1.66 10.58
C GLY A 410 -10.01 2.19 9.16
N ILE A 411 -9.94 3.51 8.94
CA ILE A 411 -10.25 4.13 7.65
C ILE A 411 -9.09 3.95 6.67
N SER A 412 -9.40 3.41 5.49
CA SER A 412 -8.41 3.09 4.46
C SER A 412 -8.05 4.32 3.61
N PRO A 413 -6.76 4.63 3.39
CA PRO A 413 -6.33 5.62 2.39
C PRO A 413 -6.66 5.23 0.94
N PHE A 414 -7.39 4.13 0.68
CA PHE A 414 -7.79 3.69 -0.67
C PHE A 414 -9.20 4.16 -0.94
N SER A 415 -9.35 5.48 -0.81
CA SER A 415 -10.55 6.18 -1.20
C SER A 415 -10.86 5.95 -2.68
N LEU A 416 -12.10 6.14 -3.09
CA LEU A 416 -12.54 5.76 -4.45
C LEU A 416 -11.69 6.41 -5.54
N ASP A 417 -11.28 7.66 -5.37
CA ASP A 417 -10.37 8.34 -6.31
C ASP A 417 -9.04 7.60 -6.49
N MET A 418 -8.55 6.93 -5.45
CA MET A 418 -7.31 6.15 -5.49
C MET A 418 -7.49 4.78 -6.15
N GLN A 419 -8.62 4.12 -5.92
CA GLN A 419 -8.98 2.89 -6.64
C GLN A 419 -9.08 3.15 -8.16
N ILE A 420 -9.52 4.35 -8.56
CA ILE A 420 -9.54 4.78 -9.96
C ILE A 420 -8.14 4.99 -10.54
N VAL A 421 -7.20 5.58 -9.79
CA VAL A 421 -5.80 5.70 -10.26
C VAL A 421 -5.14 4.31 -10.37
N GLN A 422 -5.42 3.41 -9.44
CA GLN A 422 -5.00 2.01 -9.50
C GLN A 422 -5.56 1.30 -10.74
N PHE A 423 -6.85 1.47 -11.04
CA PHE A 423 -7.47 0.97 -12.27
C PHE A 423 -6.81 1.53 -13.54
N ASN A 424 -6.49 2.82 -13.56
CA ASN A 424 -5.83 3.46 -14.69
C ASN A 424 -4.40 2.92 -14.91
N GLN A 425 -3.63 2.72 -13.83
CA GLN A 425 -2.32 2.06 -13.91
C GLN A 425 -2.44 0.60 -14.37
N PHE A 426 -3.37 -0.15 -13.78
CA PHE A 426 -3.67 -1.54 -14.15
C PHE A 426 -3.95 -1.66 -15.65
N LYS A 427 -4.92 -0.90 -16.16
CA LYS A 427 -5.27 -0.92 -17.59
C LYS A 427 -4.08 -0.58 -18.49
N ALA A 428 -3.39 0.52 -18.23
CA ALA A 428 -2.28 0.98 -19.06
C ALA A 428 -1.12 -0.05 -19.11
N ARG A 429 -0.73 -0.58 -17.95
CA ARG A 429 0.42 -1.50 -17.83
C ARG A 429 0.08 -2.95 -18.20
N THR A 430 -1.16 -3.40 -18.00
CA THR A 430 -1.61 -4.69 -18.54
C THR A 430 -1.60 -4.70 -20.07
N LYS A 431 -1.96 -3.59 -20.74
CA LYS A 431 -1.81 -3.45 -22.21
C LYS A 431 -0.35 -3.61 -22.64
N GLU A 432 0.56 -2.81 -22.07
CA GLU A 432 2.01 -2.86 -22.34
C GLU A 432 2.59 -4.27 -22.19
N LEU A 433 2.17 -5.00 -21.14
CA LEU A 433 2.63 -6.37 -20.88
C LEU A 433 1.93 -7.41 -21.75
N TYR A 434 0.67 -7.22 -22.14
CA TYR A 434 -0.06 -8.10 -23.05
C TYR A 434 0.55 -8.04 -24.47
N GLU A 435 0.97 -6.85 -24.89
CA GLU A 435 1.72 -6.61 -26.13
C GLU A 435 3.12 -7.25 -26.08
N ARG A 436 3.90 -7.03 -25.01
CA ARG A 436 5.22 -7.67 -24.84
C ARG A 436 5.14 -9.19 -24.74
N ALA A 437 4.11 -9.72 -24.07
CA ALA A 437 3.90 -11.16 -23.89
C ALA A 437 3.36 -11.86 -25.16
N ALA A 438 3.33 -11.20 -26.32
CA ALA A 438 2.96 -11.82 -27.60
C ALA A 438 3.73 -13.11 -27.91
N LYS A 439 4.98 -13.24 -27.42
CA LYS A 439 5.82 -14.45 -27.54
C LYS A 439 5.82 -15.37 -26.31
N THR A 440 5.09 -15.04 -25.24
CA THR A 440 5.01 -15.86 -24.00
C THR A 440 3.55 -16.15 -23.61
N PRO A 441 2.88 -17.12 -24.26
CA PRO A 441 1.45 -17.40 -24.05
C PRO A 441 1.03 -17.64 -22.58
N SER A 442 1.90 -18.24 -21.76
CA SER A 442 1.66 -18.51 -20.33
C SER A 442 1.77 -17.27 -19.41
N GLU A 443 2.33 -16.17 -19.92
CA GLU A 443 2.29 -14.86 -19.27
C GLU A 443 1.09 -14.06 -19.81
N ARG A 444 0.90 -14.05 -21.14
CA ARG A 444 -0.23 -13.35 -21.80
C ARG A 444 -1.60 -13.86 -21.37
N SER A 445 -1.76 -15.15 -21.10
CA SER A 445 -3.02 -15.76 -20.66
C SER A 445 -3.52 -15.32 -19.27
N LYS A 446 -2.68 -14.64 -18.49
CA LYS A 446 -3.00 -14.14 -17.13
C LYS A 446 -3.36 -12.65 -17.10
N LEU A 447 -3.27 -11.98 -18.24
CA LEU A 447 -3.54 -10.55 -18.40
C LEU A 447 -4.93 -10.34 -19.05
N PRO A 448 -5.65 -9.26 -18.74
CA PRO A 448 -6.80 -8.85 -19.52
C PRO A 448 -6.42 -8.64 -20.99
N ASN A 449 -7.35 -8.92 -21.90
CA ASN A 449 -7.25 -8.46 -23.27
C ASN A 449 -7.62 -6.95 -23.31
N PRO A 450 -6.79 -6.06 -23.91
CA PRO A 450 -7.12 -4.64 -24.04
C PRO A 450 -8.51 -4.36 -24.64
N ASP A 451 -8.97 -5.18 -25.58
CA ASP A 451 -10.25 -5.02 -26.28
C ASP A 451 -11.49 -5.46 -25.46
N GLU A 452 -11.28 -5.96 -24.25
CA GLU A 452 -12.34 -6.42 -23.34
C GLU A 452 -12.67 -5.41 -22.23
N PHE A 453 -11.85 -4.37 -22.03
CA PHE A 453 -12.14 -3.32 -21.03
C PHE A 453 -13.45 -2.56 -21.32
N SER A 454 -13.87 -2.46 -22.59
CA SER A 454 -15.16 -1.88 -22.96
C SER A 454 -16.36 -2.82 -22.75
N LYS A 455 -16.08 -4.12 -22.60
CA LYS A 455 -17.08 -5.20 -22.39
C LYS A 455 -17.18 -5.60 -20.90
N ALA A 456 -16.27 -5.11 -20.07
CA ALA A 456 -16.22 -5.40 -18.64
C ALA A 456 -17.38 -4.77 -17.87
N LEU A 457 -17.72 -5.41 -16.74
CA LEU A 457 -18.69 -4.93 -15.75
C LEU A 457 -17.95 -4.22 -14.61
N TYR A 458 -18.34 -2.98 -14.33
CA TYR A 458 -17.74 -2.12 -13.31
C TYR A 458 -18.69 -1.99 -12.11
N THR A 459 -18.39 -2.71 -11.03
CA THR A 459 -19.20 -2.78 -9.81
C THR A 459 -18.71 -1.79 -8.75
N PHE A 460 -19.64 -1.09 -8.09
CA PHE A 460 -19.33 -0.17 -6.98
C PHE A 460 -20.21 -0.50 -5.76
N ASP A 461 -19.59 -0.78 -4.61
CA ASP A 461 -20.23 -0.88 -3.29
C ASP A 461 -19.36 -0.08 -2.30
N ILE A 462 -19.73 1.17 -2.06
CA ILE A 462 -18.91 2.16 -1.33
C ILE A 462 -19.76 3.37 -0.90
N GLY A 463 -19.40 4.01 0.22
CA GLY A 463 -20.10 5.18 0.78
C GLY A 463 -20.52 5.02 2.24
N GLN A 464 -20.71 3.78 2.72
CA GLN A 464 -21.05 3.49 4.12
C GLN A 464 -20.02 4.07 5.10
N ASN A 465 -18.74 4.01 4.75
CA ASN A 465 -17.67 4.55 5.60
C ASN A 465 -17.65 6.09 5.61
N ASP A 466 -18.09 6.79 4.55
CA ASP A 466 -18.19 8.25 4.56
C ASP A 466 -19.26 8.72 5.56
N LEU A 467 -20.34 7.95 5.73
CA LEU A 467 -21.35 8.18 6.77
C LEU A 467 -20.79 7.88 8.17
N SER A 468 -20.06 6.77 8.34
CA SER A 468 -19.39 6.43 9.62
C SER A 468 -18.39 7.50 10.08
N VAL A 469 -17.56 8.01 9.17
CA VAL A 469 -16.67 9.15 9.42
C VAL A 469 -17.49 10.43 9.70
N GLY A 470 -18.59 10.62 8.98
CA GLY A 470 -19.55 11.69 9.20
C GLY A 470 -20.09 11.73 10.62
N PHE A 471 -20.76 10.67 11.08
CA PHE A 471 -21.36 10.58 12.43
C PHE A 471 -20.35 10.80 13.57
N ARG A 472 -19.07 10.53 13.34
CA ARG A 472 -17.99 10.69 14.32
C ARG A 472 -17.32 12.09 14.31
N LYS A 473 -17.49 12.88 13.25
CA LYS A 473 -16.76 14.16 13.07
C LYS A 473 -17.61 15.38 12.69
N LEU A 474 -18.88 15.20 12.33
CA LEU A 474 -19.77 16.24 11.80
C LEU A 474 -21.12 16.25 12.54
N SER A 475 -21.76 17.42 12.61
CA SER A 475 -23.20 17.48 12.93
C SER A 475 -24.04 16.85 11.82
N SER A 476 -25.29 16.47 12.12
CA SER A 476 -26.23 15.94 11.12
C SER A 476 -26.41 16.90 9.94
N GLU A 477 -26.45 18.21 10.19
CA GLU A 477 -26.55 19.27 9.18
C GLU A 477 -25.30 19.32 8.29
N GLN A 478 -24.11 19.27 8.89
CA GLN A 478 -22.83 19.27 8.17
C GLN A 478 -22.65 18.00 7.32
N LEU A 479 -23.10 16.84 7.81
CA LEU A 479 -23.10 15.60 7.06
C LEU A 479 -24.10 15.64 5.89
N LEU A 480 -25.33 16.11 6.13
CA LEU A 480 -26.36 16.30 5.10
C LEU A 480 -25.88 17.23 3.98
N ALA A 481 -25.22 18.35 4.36
CA ALA A 481 -24.61 19.29 3.42
C ALA A 481 -23.40 18.70 2.65
N ALA A 482 -22.75 17.66 3.18
CA ALA A 482 -21.63 16.99 2.53
C ALA A 482 -22.06 15.90 1.52
N LEU A 483 -23.27 15.32 1.65
CA LEU A 483 -23.73 14.23 0.76
C LEU A 483 -23.65 14.58 -0.75
N PRO A 484 -23.99 15.80 -1.21
CA PRO A 484 -23.87 16.17 -2.63
C PRO A 484 -22.42 16.15 -3.16
N ASP A 485 -21.42 16.50 -2.34
CA ASP A 485 -20.00 16.37 -2.74
C ASP A 485 -19.61 14.89 -2.83
N ILE A 486 -19.96 14.09 -1.81
CA ILE A 486 -19.66 12.65 -1.74
C ILE A 486 -20.18 11.94 -3.01
N VAL A 487 -21.47 12.06 -3.35
CA VAL A 487 -22.02 11.39 -4.54
C VAL A 487 -21.47 11.94 -5.86
N ASN A 488 -21.04 13.20 -5.91
CA ASN A 488 -20.36 13.76 -7.08
C ASN A 488 -18.90 13.27 -7.22
N GLN A 489 -18.22 12.88 -6.13
CA GLN A 489 -16.92 12.22 -6.22
C GLN A 489 -17.05 10.78 -6.76
N LEU A 490 -18.11 10.04 -6.39
CA LEU A 490 -18.46 8.77 -7.05
C LEU A 490 -18.80 8.97 -8.53
N ALA A 491 -19.53 10.01 -8.89
CA ALA A 491 -19.81 10.30 -10.29
C ALA A 491 -18.55 10.58 -11.11
N LYS A 492 -17.57 11.33 -10.58
CA LYS A 492 -16.27 11.56 -11.22
C LYS A 492 -15.50 10.26 -11.45
N ALA A 493 -15.60 9.28 -10.54
CA ALA A 493 -15.00 7.96 -10.68
C ALA A 493 -15.62 7.18 -11.87
N VAL A 494 -16.96 7.15 -11.96
CA VAL A 494 -17.68 6.52 -13.08
C VAL A 494 -17.34 7.21 -14.41
N GLN A 495 -17.35 8.54 -14.46
CA GLN A 495 -16.98 9.33 -15.63
C GLN A 495 -15.54 9.05 -16.09
N ASN A 496 -14.59 8.83 -15.16
CA ASN A 496 -13.22 8.50 -15.52
C ASN A 496 -13.08 7.09 -16.15
N ILE A 497 -13.77 6.08 -15.61
CA ILE A 497 -13.83 4.75 -16.24
C ILE A 497 -14.48 4.81 -17.63
N TYR A 498 -15.51 5.64 -17.81
CA TYR A 498 -16.13 5.87 -19.12
C TYR A 498 -15.17 6.49 -20.14
N GLN A 499 -14.37 7.48 -19.72
CA GLN A 499 -13.28 8.05 -20.54
C GLN A 499 -12.20 6.99 -20.85
N GLN A 500 -12.01 6.02 -19.96
CA GLN A 500 -11.22 4.81 -20.21
C GLN A 500 -11.97 3.72 -21.01
N GLY A 501 -13.07 4.05 -21.67
CA GLY A 501 -13.78 3.16 -22.57
C GLY A 501 -14.69 2.12 -21.89
N GLY A 502 -14.82 2.14 -20.56
CA GLY A 502 -15.78 1.28 -19.85
C GLY A 502 -17.23 1.65 -20.15
N ARG A 503 -18.12 0.66 -20.25
CA ARG A 503 -19.52 0.87 -20.70
C ARG A 503 -20.62 0.21 -19.84
N SER A 504 -20.31 -0.74 -18.95
CA SER A 504 -21.32 -1.42 -18.13
C SER A 504 -21.08 -1.16 -16.64
N PHE A 505 -22.00 -0.48 -15.96
CA PHE A 505 -21.84 -0.02 -14.58
C PHE A 505 -22.96 -0.55 -13.66
N TRP A 506 -22.59 -1.05 -12.49
CA TRP A 506 -23.47 -1.68 -11.51
C TRP A 506 -23.20 -1.10 -10.12
N ILE A 507 -24.00 -0.08 -9.76
CA ILE A 507 -23.72 0.81 -8.62
C ILE A 507 -24.70 0.48 -7.49
N HIS A 508 -24.17 -0.06 -6.39
CA HIS A 508 -24.93 -0.32 -5.17
C HIS A 508 -25.12 0.98 -4.38
N ASN A 509 -26.24 1.06 -3.65
CA ASN A 509 -26.45 2.08 -2.63
C ASN A 509 -25.83 1.65 -1.29
N THR A 510 -25.84 2.49 -0.25
CA THR A 510 -25.32 2.09 1.07
C THR A 510 -26.33 1.23 1.82
N GLY A 511 -25.84 0.26 2.62
CA GLY A 511 -26.69 -0.53 3.51
C GLY A 511 -27.26 0.26 4.70
N PRO A 512 -28.19 -0.34 5.48
CA PRO A 512 -28.75 0.26 6.69
C PRO A 512 -27.70 0.28 7.81
N ILE A 513 -26.88 1.34 7.83
CA ILE A 513 -25.73 1.47 8.72
C ILE A 513 -26.14 1.56 10.20
N GLY A 514 -27.37 2.00 10.50
CA GLY A 514 -27.93 1.95 11.85
C GLY A 514 -28.11 0.54 12.39
N CYS A 515 -28.23 -0.47 11.52
CA CYS A 515 -28.39 -1.88 11.89
C CYS A 515 -27.05 -2.61 12.19
N LEU A 516 -25.90 -1.92 12.19
CA LEU A 516 -24.63 -2.55 12.52
C LEU A 516 -24.51 -2.77 14.04
N PRO A 517 -24.26 -4.00 14.54
CA PRO A 517 -24.15 -4.29 15.98
C PRO A 517 -23.14 -3.43 16.73
N VAL A 518 -22.07 -2.97 16.06
CA VAL A 518 -21.06 -2.07 16.65
C VAL A 518 -21.65 -0.78 17.23
N ASN A 519 -22.81 -0.32 16.73
CA ASN A 519 -23.52 0.84 17.27
C ASN A 519 -23.98 0.67 18.73
N PHE A 520 -24.13 -0.56 19.20
CA PHE A 520 -24.66 -0.88 20.53
C PHE A 520 -23.59 -1.23 21.56
N PHE A 521 -22.34 -1.48 21.12
CA PHE A 521 -21.21 -1.87 21.98
C PHE A 521 -20.98 -0.91 23.16
N TYR A 522 -21.15 0.40 22.92
CA TYR A 522 -20.99 1.45 23.93
C TYR A 522 -22.31 2.10 24.36
N ASN A 523 -23.44 1.70 23.77
CA ASN A 523 -24.76 2.29 23.99
C ASN A 523 -25.69 1.28 24.67
N LEU A 524 -25.32 0.83 25.88
CA LEU A 524 -26.01 -0.25 26.60
C LEU A 524 -27.42 0.12 27.09
N ASN A 525 -27.66 1.42 27.35
CA ASN A 525 -28.96 1.97 27.76
C ASN A 525 -29.33 3.14 26.81
N PRO A 526 -29.78 2.86 25.58
CA PRO A 526 -30.19 3.91 24.66
C PRO A 526 -31.47 4.61 25.16
N PRO A 527 -31.68 5.90 24.82
CA PRO A 527 -32.93 6.58 25.16
C PRO A 527 -34.12 6.00 24.37
N PRO A 528 -35.37 6.27 24.81
CA PRO A 528 -36.56 6.04 23.98
C PRO A 528 -36.40 6.63 22.57
N ASP A 529 -37.02 5.99 21.58
CA ASP A 529 -36.99 6.36 20.15
C ASP A 529 -35.61 6.39 19.45
N PHE A 530 -34.53 5.94 20.12
CA PHE A 530 -33.19 5.80 19.51
C PHE A 530 -33.15 4.78 18.36
N VAL A 531 -33.97 3.73 18.46
CA VAL A 531 -34.04 2.64 17.48
C VAL A 531 -35.36 2.65 16.70
N ASP A 532 -35.30 2.15 15.46
CA ASP A 532 -36.47 1.85 14.65
C ASP A 532 -37.11 0.50 15.03
N GLN A 533 -38.21 0.14 14.34
CA GLN A 533 -38.98 -1.09 14.58
C GLN A 533 -38.19 -2.40 14.36
N TYR A 534 -36.99 -2.33 13.81
CA TYR A 534 -36.09 -3.47 13.62
C TYR A 534 -34.94 -3.50 14.64
N GLY A 535 -34.93 -2.57 15.60
CA GLY A 535 -33.88 -2.41 16.60
C GLY A 535 -32.64 -1.66 16.08
N CYS A 536 -32.69 -1.06 14.89
CA CYS A 536 -31.55 -0.37 14.28
C CYS A 536 -31.53 1.12 14.66
N VAL A 537 -30.35 1.74 14.76
CA VAL A 537 -30.25 3.18 15.10
C VAL A 537 -30.93 4.06 14.04
N LYS A 538 -32.04 4.69 14.44
CA LYS A 538 -32.99 5.34 13.54
C LYS A 538 -32.36 6.47 12.71
N THR A 539 -31.69 7.40 13.38
CA THR A 539 -31.09 8.60 12.74
C THR A 539 -29.94 8.26 11.78
N GLN A 540 -29.22 7.17 12.02
CA GLN A 540 -28.22 6.66 11.10
C GLN A 540 -28.85 6.06 9.83
N ASN A 541 -29.95 5.30 9.98
CA ASN A 541 -30.72 4.76 8.86
C ASN A 541 -31.38 5.88 8.03
N GLU A 542 -31.91 6.93 8.66
CA GLU A 542 -32.46 8.11 7.98
C GLU A 542 -31.39 8.82 7.11
N MET A 543 -30.19 9.03 7.64
CA MET A 543 -29.07 9.61 6.87
C MET A 543 -28.60 8.70 5.72
N ALA A 544 -28.63 7.38 5.91
CA ALA A 544 -28.35 6.41 4.85
C ALA A 544 -29.39 6.47 3.72
N VAL A 545 -30.67 6.68 4.04
CA VAL A 545 -31.75 6.86 3.05
C VAL A 545 -31.54 8.15 2.24
N GLU A 546 -31.21 9.29 2.87
CA GLU A 546 -30.93 10.53 2.13
C GLU A 546 -29.66 10.43 1.27
N PHE A 547 -28.61 9.73 1.72
CA PHE A 547 -27.46 9.39 0.86
C PHE A 547 -27.88 8.56 -0.35
N ASN A 548 -28.69 7.52 -0.16
CA ASN A 548 -29.16 6.63 -1.23
C ASN A 548 -30.03 7.36 -2.26
N LYS A 549 -30.89 8.26 -1.80
CA LYS A 549 -31.70 9.17 -2.62
C LYS A 549 -30.82 10.11 -3.47
N LYS A 550 -29.82 10.77 -2.86
CA LYS A 550 -28.86 11.64 -3.55
C LYS A 550 -27.98 10.87 -4.55
N LEU A 551 -27.61 9.62 -4.22
CA LEU A 551 -26.92 8.73 -5.14
C LEU A 551 -27.81 8.34 -6.33
N LYS A 552 -29.08 8.00 -6.09
CA LYS A 552 -30.04 7.66 -7.16
C LYS A 552 -30.27 8.83 -8.11
N GLU A 553 -30.52 10.02 -7.58
CA GLU A 553 -30.57 11.28 -8.34
C GLU A 553 -29.32 11.45 -9.22
N ARG A 554 -28.13 11.19 -8.66
CA ARG A 554 -26.87 11.34 -9.39
C ARG A 554 -26.63 10.28 -10.45
N VAL A 555 -27.10 9.04 -10.24
CA VAL A 555 -27.03 7.95 -11.22
C VAL A 555 -27.98 8.20 -12.40
N ILE A 556 -29.19 8.72 -12.15
CA ILE A 556 -30.09 9.16 -13.23
C ILE A 556 -29.40 10.22 -14.10
N LYS A 557 -28.71 11.20 -13.49
CA LYS A 557 -27.91 12.19 -14.22
C LYS A 557 -26.68 11.59 -14.93
N LEU A 558 -26.06 10.53 -14.41
CA LEU A 558 -24.95 9.86 -15.09
C LEU A 558 -25.39 9.22 -16.42
N ARG A 559 -26.64 8.74 -16.53
CA ARG A 559 -27.16 8.16 -17.79
C ARG A 559 -27.27 9.19 -18.91
N THR A 560 -27.66 10.43 -18.60
CA THR A 560 -27.72 11.51 -19.59
C THR A 560 -26.36 12.13 -19.88
N GLU A 561 -25.44 12.13 -18.91
CA GLU A 561 -24.05 12.57 -19.09
C GLU A 561 -23.19 11.57 -19.90
N LEU A 562 -23.50 10.27 -19.84
CA LEU A 562 -22.69 9.17 -20.38
C LEU A 562 -23.50 8.26 -21.32
N PRO A 563 -23.97 8.76 -22.48
CA PRO A 563 -25.03 8.11 -23.26
C PRO A 563 -24.65 6.73 -23.83
N GLU A 564 -23.37 6.40 -24.02
CA GLU A 564 -22.95 5.06 -24.46
C GLU A 564 -23.00 4.00 -23.34
N ALA A 565 -23.19 4.40 -22.08
CA ALA A 565 -23.10 3.50 -20.93
C ALA A 565 -24.45 2.86 -20.55
N ALA A 566 -24.40 1.60 -20.17
CA ALA A 566 -25.41 0.96 -19.32
C ALA A 566 -25.06 1.27 -17.86
N ILE A 567 -25.97 1.92 -17.10
CA ILE A 567 -25.73 2.31 -15.70
C ILE A 567 -26.92 1.88 -14.83
N THR A 568 -26.73 0.79 -14.09
CA THR A 568 -27.74 0.21 -13.19
C THR A 568 -27.49 0.67 -11.75
N TYR A 569 -28.51 1.22 -11.11
CA TYR A 569 -28.57 1.47 -9.66
C TYR A 569 -29.16 0.23 -8.98
N VAL A 570 -28.61 -0.15 -7.83
CA VAL A 570 -28.91 -1.40 -7.14
C VAL A 570 -29.22 -1.13 -5.67
N ASP A 571 -30.43 -1.51 -5.24
CA ASP A 571 -30.94 -1.22 -3.91
C ASP A 571 -30.58 -2.33 -2.90
N VAL A 572 -29.32 -2.32 -2.46
CA VAL A 572 -28.87 -3.22 -1.39
C VAL A 572 -29.39 -2.79 -0.02
N TYR A 573 -29.79 -1.53 0.18
CA TYR A 573 -30.50 -1.09 1.39
C TYR A 573 -31.79 -1.89 1.57
N ALA A 574 -32.67 -1.88 0.56
CA ALA A 574 -33.93 -2.62 0.58
C ALA A 574 -33.74 -4.15 0.71
N ALA A 575 -32.66 -4.70 0.13
CA ALA A 575 -32.30 -6.10 0.33
C ALA A 575 -31.92 -6.38 1.80
N LYS A 576 -31.02 -5.57 2.36
CA LYS A 576 -30.47 -5.76 3.71
C LYS A 576 -31.54 -5.53 4.79
N THR A 577 -32.38 -4.49 4.68
CA THR A 577 -33.50 -4.27 5.62
C THR A 577 -34.57 -5.35 5.52
N GLY A 578 -34.92 -5.80 4.31
CA GLY A 578 -35.88 -6.91 4.11
C GLY A 578 -35.40 -8.25 4.70
N MET A 579 -34.09 -8.48 4.72
CA MET A 579 -33.48 -9.63 5.40
C MET A 579 -33.53 -9.49 6.93
N ILE A 580 -33.13 -8.32 7.45
CA ILE A 580 -33.10 -8.03 8.90
C ILE A 580 -34.50 -8.09 9.51
N GLY A 581 -35.47 -7.40 8.92
CA GLY A 581 -36.85 -7.35 9.40
C GLY A 581 -37.62 -8.67 9.32
N ASN A 582 -37.06 -9.68 8.65
CA ASN A 582 -37.65 -11.03 8.52
C ASN A 582 -36.69 -12.16 8.95
N ALA A 583 -35.61 -11.83 9.68
CA ALA A 583 -34.45 -12.71 9.90
C ALA A 583 -34.82 -14.13 10.34
N LYS A 584 -35.65 -14.26 11.38
CA LYS A 584 -36.08 -15.55 11.95
C LYS A 584 -36.83 -16.44 10.93
N ALA A 585 -37.69 -15.85 10.10
CA ALA A 585 -38.43 -16.59 9.06
C ALA A 585 -37.58 -16.86 7.80
N GLN A 586 -36.43 -16.21 7.66
CA GLN A 586 -35.40 -16.54 6.67
C GLN A 586 -34.36 -17.55 7.19
N GLY A 587 -34.53 -18.08 8.41
CA GLY A 587 -33.62 -19.06 9.02
C GLY A 587 -32.39 -18.47 9.72
N PHE A 588 -32.31 -17.14 9.85
CA PHE A 588 -31.26 -16.49 10.63
C PHE A 588 -31.62 -16.40 12.12
N THR A 589 -30.60 -16.27 12.96
CA THR A 589 -30.73 -15.92 14.38
C THR A 589 -31.11 -14.44 14.56
N ASP A 590 -30.90 -13.90 15.75
CA ASP A 590 -31.01 -12.45 16.01
C ASP A 590 -30.17 -11.65 14.99
N PRO A 591 -30.77 -10.68 14.25
CA PRO A 591 -30.07 -9.93 13.21
C PRO A 591 -28.99 -8.98 13.74
N LEU A 592 -29.07 -8.59 15.01
CA LEU A 592 -28.12 -7.68 15.66
C LEU A 592 -27.05 -8.43 16.48
N LYS A 593 -27.06 -9.78 16.47
CA LYS A 593 -26.03 -10.59 17.13
C LYS A 593 -24.79 -10.73 16.25
N VAL A 594 -23.63 -10.46 16.85
CA VAL A 594 -22.30 -10.74 16.29
C VAL A 594 -21.99 -12.24 16.37
N CYS A 595 -21.45 -12.83 15.30
CA CYS A 595 -21.00 -14.22 15.32
C CYS A 595 -19.55 -14.37 15.83
N CYS A 596 -18.62 -13.55 15.36
CA CYS A 596 -17.19 -13.69 15.58
C CYS A 596 -16.61 -12.53 16.38
N GLY A 597 -15.92 -12.86 17.47
CA GLY A 597 -15.47 -11.90 18.47
C GLY A 597 -16.10 -12.15 19.84
N TYR A 598 -15.59 -11.47 20.86
CA TYR A 598 -16.16 -11.43 22.20
C TYR A 598 -16.59 -10.00 22.49
N HIS A 599 -17.87 -9.77 22.73
CA HIS A 599 -18.43 -8.44 22.98
C HIS A 599 -19.42 -8.51 24.14
N VAL A 600 -18.96 -8.20 25.35
CA VAL A 600 -19.76 -8.32 26.58
C VAL A 600 -19.60 -7.03 27.39
N LYS A 601 -20.68 -6.25 27.51
CA LYS A 601 -20.63 -4.87 28.04
C LYS A 601 -19.55 -4.09 27.27
N TYR A 602 -18.55 -3.52 27.95
CA TYR A 602 -17.45 -2.78 27.35
C TYR A 602 -16.21 -3.65 27.02
N ASP A 603 -16.23 -4.95 27.37
CA ASP A 603 -15.14 -5.87 27.05
C ASP A 603 -15.27 -6.34 25.60
N HIS A 604 -14.30 -5.99 24.75
CA HIS A 604 -14.29 -6.28 23.32
C HIS A 604 -12.98 -6.95 22.87
N VAL A 605 -13.09 -8.13 22.27
CA VAL A 605 -11.99 -8.85 21.60
C VAL A 605 -12.43 -9.18 20.17
N TRP A 606 -11.88 -8.44 19.20
CA TRP A 606 -12.27 -8.54 17.80
C TRP A 606 -12.01 -9.94 17.22
N CYS A 607 -12.83 -10.32 16.24
CA CYS A 607 -12.73 -11.59 15.51
C CYS A 607 -11.28 -11.91 15.09
N GLY A 608 -10.78 -13.09 15.48
CA GLY A 608 -9.41 -13.55 15.20
C GLY A 608 -8.31 -13.00 16.10
N THR A 609 -8.61 -12.13 17.08
CA THR A 609 -7.61 -11.53 17.98
C THR A 609 -7.62 -12.18 19.38
N LYS A 610 -6.53 -12.03 20.14
CA LYS A 610 -6.43 -12.42 21.55
C LYS A 610 -6.20 -11.18 22.41
N SER A 611 -6.89 -11.10 23.55
CA SER A 611 -6.71 -10.04 24.55
C SER A 611 -6.88 -10.60 25.97
N LEU A 612 -6.56 -9.79 26.98
CA LEU A 612 -6.87 -10.10 28.37
C LEU A 612 -8.19 -9.42 28.76
N VAL A 613 -9.15 -10.20 29.25
CA VAL A 613 -10.41 -9.74 29.81
C VAL A 613 -10.49 -10.25 31.24
N ASN A 614 -10.62 -9.34 32.22
CA ASN A 614 -10.63 -9.67 33.65
C ASN A 614 -9.48 -10.62 34.07
N GLY A 615 -8.27 -10.35 33.56
CA GLY A 615 -7.06 -11.16 33.81
C GLY A 615 -6.95 -12.48 33.02
N SER A 616 -8.01 -12.92 32.36
CA SER A 616 -8.05 -14.17 31.58
C SER A 616 -7.80 -13.91 30.09
N ALA A 617 -7.07 -14.80 29.42
CA ALA A 617 -6.83 -14.71 27.98
C ALA A 617 -8.07 -15.15 27.18
N VAL A 618 -8.72 -14.20 26.52
CA VAL A 618 -9.89 -14.43 25.65
C VAL A 618 -9.48 -14.34 24.18
N PHE A 619 -10.05 -15.21 23.35
CA PHE A 619 -9.91 -15.21 21.90
C PHE A 619 -11.24 -14.83 21.25
N GLY A 620 -11.21 -13.93 20.27
CA GLY A 620 -12.37 -13.58 19.45
C GLY A 620 -12.71 -14.70 18.46
N SER A 621 -13.25 -15.80 18.95
CA SER A 621 -13.67 -16.96 18.14
C SER A 621 -14.95 -16.68 17.34
N ALA A 622 -15.18 -17.46 16.29
CA ALA A 622 -16.46 -17.52 15.60
C ALA A 622 -17.53 -18.24 16.43
N CYS A 623 -18.80 -17.97 16.13
CA CYS A 623 -19.95 -18.68 16.70
C CYS A 623 -20.06 -20.10 16.12
N GLU A 624 -20.74 -20.98 16.84
CA GLU A 624 -20.90 -22.40 16.49
C GLU A 624 -21.53 -22.63 15.10
N ASN A 625 -22.46 -21.76 14.69
CA ASN A 625 -23.11 -21.85 13.38
C ASN A 625 -23.13 -20.50 12.63
N PRO A 626 -22.06 -20.14 11.90
CA PRO A 626 -22.00 -18.92 11.10
C PRO A 626 -23.06 -18.86 9.99
N SER A 627 -23.55 -20.01 9.50
CA SER A 627 -24.54 -20.05 8.41
C SER A 627 -25.91 -19.48 8.81
N THR A 628 -26.19 -19.37 10.12
CA THR A 628 -27.41 -18.77 10.67
C THR A 628 -27.20 -17.34 11.19
N ALA A 629 -25.99 -16.77 11.10
CA ALA A 629 -25.74 -15.39 11.53
C ALA A 629 -25.91 -14.39 10.37
N ILE A 630 -26.42 -13.19 10.67
CA ILE A 630 -26.40 -12.06 9.70
C ILE A 630 -25.07 -11.30 9.81
N SER A 631 -24.73 -10.81 11.00
CA SER A 631 -23.45 -10.12 11.22
C SER A 631 -22.32 -11.11 11.52
N TRP A 632 -21.19 -10.93 10.83
CA TRP A 632 -19.98 -11.67 11.12
C TRP A 632 -19.27 -11.10 12.35
N ASP A 633 -18.82 -9.85 12.31
CA ASP A 633 -17.92 -9.23 13.29
C ASP A 633 -18.47 -7.93 13.93
N GLY A 634 -19.75 -7.62 13.70
CA GLY A 634 -20.40 -6.38 14.15
C GLY A 634 -20.39 -5.23 13.12
N VAL A 635 -19.69 -5.39 11.99
CA VAL A 635 -19.67 -4.44 10.86
C VAL A 635 -20.01 -5.15 9.54
N HIS A 636 -19.40 -6.31 9.30
CA HIS A 636 -19.54 -7.05 8.06
C HIS A 636 -20.60 -8.16 8.17
N TYR A 637 -21.04 -8.66 7.02
CA TYR A 637 -22.08 -9.68 6.88
C TYR A 637 -21.45 -11.05 6.65
N SER A 638 -22.07 -12.11 7.20
CA SER A 638 -21.68 -13.49 6.93
C SER A 638 -21.80 -13.83 5.44
N GLN A 639 -21.14 -14.90 5.01
CA GLN A 639 -21.32 -15.47 3.68
C GLN A 639 -22.79 -15.82 3.40
N ALA A 640 -23.53 -16.33 4.40
CA ALA A 640 -24.94 -16.69 4.23
C ALA A 640 -25.81 -15.44 3.98
N ALA A 641 -25.57 -14.37 4.72
CA ALA A 641 -26.20 -13.07 4.50
C ALA A 641 -25.78 -12.44 3.15
N ASN A 642 -24.50 -12.51 2.78
CA ASN A 642 -24.00 -12.06 1.47
C ASN A 642 -24.68 -12.83 0.32
N GLN A 643 -24.86 -14.15 0.47
CA GLN A 643 -25.55 -14.99 -0.52
C GLN A 643 -27.04 -14.63 -0.64
N TRP A 644 -27.72 -14.40 0.48
CA TRP A 644 -29.12 -13.99 0.49
C TRP A 644 -29.31 -12.65 -0.23
N VAL A 645 -28.49 -11.64 0.14
CA VAL A 645 -28.53 -10.31 -0.48
C VAL A 645 -28.19 -10.38 -1.98
N ALA A 646 -27.18 -11.15 -2.36
CA ALA A 646 -26.83 -11.39 -3.76
C ALA A 646 -28.01 -12.01 -4.54
N ASN A 647 -28.62 -13.07 -4.04
CA ASN A 647 -29.79 -13.70 -4.68
C ASN A 647 -30.95 -12.72 -4.91
N ARG A 648 -31.13 -11.73 -4.01
CA ARG A 648 -32.20 -10.73 -4.11
C ARG A 648 -31.91 -9.62 -5.12
N ILE A 649 -30.66 -9.19 -5.30
CA ILE A 649 -30.30 -8.10 -6.21
C ILE A 649 -29.95 -8.57 -7.63
N LEU A 650 -29.34 -9.75 -7.80
CA LEU A 650 -28.79 -10.20 -9.09
C LEU A 650 -29.86 -10.65 -10.09
N ASN A 651 -31.11 -10.82 -9.65
CA ASN A 651 -32.26 -11.11 -10.51
C ASN A 651 -32.92 -9.85 -11.12
N GLY A 652 -32.51 -8.65 -10.70
CA GLY A 652 -33.06 -7.37 -11.16
C GLY A 652 -34.22 -6.80 -10.34
N SER A 653 -34.78 -7.56 -9.39
CA SER A 653 -35.97 -7.14 -8.62
C SER A 653 -35.74 -5.95 -7.68
N LEU A 654 -34.48 -5.63 -7.36
CA LEU A 654 -34.07 -4.45 -6.60
C LEU A 654 -33.07 -3.61 -7.41
N THR A 655 -33.38 -3.41 -8.70
CA THR A 655 -32.54 -2.62 -9.61
C THR A 655 -33.34 -1.60 -10.41
N ASP A 656 -32.64 -0.55 -10.83
CA ASP A 656 -33.15 0.52 -11.67
C ASP A 656 -32.12 0.73 -12.80
N PRO A 657 -32.46 0.50 -14.09
CA PRO A 657 -33.68 -0.18 -14.56
C PRO A 657 -33.77 -1.62 -14.02
N PRO A 658 -34.97 -2.24 -13.98
CA PRO A 658 -35.18 -3.55 -13.37
C PRO A 658 -34.65 -4.69 -14.26
N ILE A 659 -33.34 -4.93 -14.23
CA ILE A 659 -32.64 -5.91 -15.08
C ILE A 659 -31.74 -6.85 -14.27
N PRO A 660 -31.70 -8.17 -14.59
CA PRO A 660 -30.76 -9.08 -13.95
C PRO A 660 -29.32 -8.74 -14.35
N ILE A 661 -28.35 -9.07 -13.50
CA ILE A 661 -26.94 -8.71 -13.72
C ILE A 661 -26.36 -9.30 -15.03
N THR A 662 -26.89 -10.43 -15.49
CA THR A 662 -26.57 -11.05 -16.78
C THR A 662 -26.99 -10.20 -18.00
N GLN A 663 -27.69 -9.09 -17.77
CA GLN A 663 -28.09 -8.11 -18.79
C GLN A 663 -27.54 -6.70 -18.51
N ALA A 664 -26.66 -6.52 -17.51
CA ALA A 664 -26.12 -5.21 -17.07
C ALA A 664 -25.29 -4.44 -18.12
N CYS A 665 -25.02 -5.05 -19.28
CA CYS A 665 -24.40 -4.41 -20.45
C CYS A 665 -25.42 -3.86 -21.47
N LYS A 666 -26.72 -4.07 -21.27
CA LYS A 666 -27.78 -3.48 -22.10
C LYS A 666 -27.98 -2.02 -21.74
N ARG A 667 -28.01 -1.16 -22.76
CA ARG A 667 -28.38 0.25 -22.63
C ARG A 667 -29.92 0.38 -22.59
N HIS A 668 -30.40 1.36 -21.84
CA HIS A 668 -31.80 1.64 -21.54
C HIS A 668 -32.01 3.15 -21.50
#